data_AF-A0A1S4DLP2-F1
#
_entry.id   AF-A0A1S4DLP2-F1
#
_cell.length_a   1.000
_cell.length_b   1.000
_cell.length_c   1.000
_cell.angle_alpha   90.00
_cell.angle_beta   90.00
_cell.angle_gamma   90.00
#
_symmetry.space_group_name_H-M   'P 1'
#
loop_
_entity.id
_entity.type
_entity.pdbx_description
1 polymer ?
#
loop_
_entity_poly.entity_id
_entity_poly.type
_entity_poly.pdbx_seq_one_letter_code
_entity_poly.pdbx_strand_id
1 'polypeptide(L)'
;MSSSNASSGVVQVGKLLVHIAENGQSYELNCDEYTLVDAVQQFLESVSGIPIGDQLLLCLDVKLELHCPLSTYKLPSDDREVILFNKARMRSNAPPPLPEEVEIIDIPDPPLPSSSHDPHPLDDATDPALKALPSYERQFRFHFQSGHAIYSRSQMRIETCERLLREQKVQERALGIARGNLDHFYGMIVQNYNDFLKCYSQQYRSHSNLLSNFGRDIEKLRSCKLHPALQTANRKCLLDFVKEENLRKLAEDCSGSHRQFENKVAEFKHEFGELEHNAKHLFSTKGSHIIREVELAIRDHQKYVSEQKSIMQALSKDVNMVKKLVDDCLANQLSSSLRPHDAVSALGPMYECHEKSYLPKMQACDGEISNLVDFCNDKKNEMNILVHSYMQKVAYIQYTIKDIRCKFAVFQEALRRQGDLFEHLKVVRGIGPAYRACLAEVVRRKAAMKLYMGMAGQLAERLATRRETEVRRREEFLRVNSTYIPRDILASMGLYDTPNHCDVNITPFDTKLLDVDISDIDRYAPEYLLGLSSRSEKHGTSKSPLSMSNDGSQLAETELSDFAEKIDCEGLLQGSEVLDIAGTSKMEVENAKLRAELASKIAFMCSTCPDFDYESLDDSKIDSALKEAREKTSEALHLKEEYEKHLHSMLKTKQIQCESYEKRIQELEQRLSDHYSQGHTHSADEGVSNLTVSAVKNDDSKSDMPHMPTEVMDEVSCASSSSNIKPGSKQIKEQEGLDDNMTDSSGMINPQLDSSMLDPHREEEHENLPVKDKKDTGLAAGGDITLATSSMAVSISHPQNDIPSEVTGEQDLDAKERSDLLLELQGVVAEKSKLLDESEAKVKSLTEEVAKLVRELEIRGKLLDESQMNCAHLENCLHEAREEAQTHLCAADRRASEYSALRASAVKMRSLFERLRACVLSGGVAGLPESLRALSQSLANSINEKEEDGSAEFRECIRVLADKVGALSRHRADLADKCTKFDAANKQLAKELDEKKELVNTLYKKHQHEKQANKEKISFGRLEVHEIAAFVLNSTGNYEAINRNSPRYYLSAESVALFTDHLPNRPSYIVGLVVHIERQTVRLPPSTSVRADHDRDRLDILTSDTGTTNRLSLNSGSTTNPYGLPVGCEYFVVTVAMLPDTAIHSSPTS
;
A
#
# COMPACT_ATOMS: atom_id res chain seq x y z
N MET A 1 -44.46 74.20 -5.39
CA MET A 1 -44.86 72.78 -5.49
C MET A 1 -43.63 71.97 -5.79
N SER A 2 -43.43 70.85 -5.10
CA SER A 2 -42.60 69.68 -5.49
C SER A 2 -42.87 68.58 -4.47
N SER A 3 -42.97 67.32 -4.90
CA SER A 3 -43.28 66.20 -4.00
C SER A 3 -42.06 65.79 -3.18
N SER A 4 -42.28 65.43 -1.92
CA SER A 4 -41.29 64.77 -1.05
C SER A 4 -41.68 63.31 -0.84
N ASN A 5 -41.06 62.41 -1.61
CA ASN A 5 -41.28 60.97 -1.49
C ASN A 5 -40.68 60.46 -0.16
N ALA A 6 -41.53 59.92 0.71
CA ALA A 6 -41.06 59.13 1.84
C ALA A 6 -40.68 57.73 1.36
N SER A 7 -39.38 57.41 1.33
CA SER A 7 -38.90 56.05 1.08
C SER A 7 -39.15 55.20 2.33
N SER A 8 -40.34 54.59 2.42
CA SER A 8 -40.56 53.49 3.35
C SER A 8 -39.56 52.37 3.04
N GLY A 9 -38.88 51.85 4.08
CA GLY A 9 -38.04 50.68 3.92
C GLY A 9 -38.90 49.48 3.57
N VAL A 10 -38.87 49.05 2.30
CA VAL A 10 -39.56 47.84 1.86
C VAL A 10 -38.77 46.65 2.39
N VAL A 11 -39.30 46.00 3.42
CA VAL A 11 -38.87 44.63 3.77
C VAL A 11 -39.19 43.77 2.56
N GLN A 12 -38.16 43.21 1.94
CA GLN A 12 -38.29 42.45 0.70
C GLN A 12 -38.78 41.04 1.04
N VAL A 13 -40.10 40.93 1.25
CA VAL A 13 -40.80 39.66 1.51
C VAL A 13 -40.61 38.74 0.31
N GLY A 14 -39.82 37.69 0.50
CA GLY A 14 -39.64 36.62 -0.48
C GLY A 14 -40.70 35.55 -0.31
N LYS A 15 -40.82 34.71 -1.34
CA LYS A 15 -41.69 33.53 -1.35
C LYS A 15 -40.81 32.30 -1.16
N LEU A 16 -41.05 31.56 -0.09
CA LEU A 16 -40.42 30.26 0.16
C LEU A 16 -41.37 29.16 -0.31
N LEU A 17 -40.93 28.38 -1.29
CA LEU A 17 -41.66 27.20 -1.76
C LEU A 17 -41.23 25.98 -0.95
N VAL A 18 -42.18 25.40 -0.21
CA VAL A 18 -41.98 24.18 0.58
C VAL A 18 -42.80 23.03 -0.01
N HIS A 19 -42.14 21.90 -0.22
CA HIS A 19 -42.71 20.68 -0.78
C HIS A 19 -42.80 19.56 0.27
N ILE A 20 -43.94 18.90 0.40
CA ILE A 20 -44.05 17.69 1.23
C ILE A 20 -43.56 16.48 0.41
N ALA A 21 -42.55 15.78 0.92
CA ALA A 21 -41.99 14.60 0.24
C ALA A 21 -43.01 13.46 0.09
N GLU A 22 -43.86 13.25 1.09
CA GLU A 22 -44.81 12.12 1.18
C GLU A 22 -45.83 12.12 0.02
N ASN A 23 -46.41 13.28 -0.30
CA ASN A 23 -47.49 13.43 -1.29
C ASN A 23 -47.20 14.48 -2.40
N GLY A 24 -46.04 15.14 -2.40
CA GLY A 24 -45.68 16.15 -3.41
C GLY A 24 -46.42 17.49 -3.32
N GLN A 25 -47.31 17.68 -2.34
CA GLN A 25 -48.06 18.91 -2.16
C GLN A 25 -47.13 20.09 -1.84
N SER A 26 -47.51 21.28 -2.28
CA SER A 26 -46.63 22.45 -2.35
C SER A 26 -47.26 23.65 -1.68
N TYR A 27 -46.55 24.27 -0.74
CA TYR A 27 -47.01 25.38 0.07
C TYR A 27 -46.08 26.58 -0.15
N GLU A 28 -46.67 27.75 -0.39
CA GLU A 28 -45.93 29.01 -0.58
C GLU A 28 -46.05 29.85 0.69
N LEU A 29 -44.92 30.08 1.37
CA LEU A 29 -44.84 30.90 2.56
C LEU A 29 -44.22 32.26 2.23
N ASN A 30 -44.88 33.34 2.63
CA ASN A 30 -44.32 34.69 2.56
C ASN A 30 -43.43 34.92 3.79
N CYS A 31 -42.13 35.10 3.60
CA CYS A 31 -41.14 35.26 4.66
C CYS A 31 -39.97 36.17 4.24
N ASP A 32 -39.04 36.43 5.14
CA ASP A 32 -37.82 37.20 4.85
C ASP A 32 -36.55 36.41 5.20
N GLU A 33 -35.38 36.99 4.89
CA GLU A 33 -34.06 36.43 5.17
C GLU A 33 -33.78 36.20 6.68
N TYR A 34 -34.52 36.88 7.56
CA TYR A 34 -34.34 36.85 9.02
C TYR A 34 -35.30 35.86 9.71
N THR A 35 -36.33 35.40 9.00
CA THR A 35 -37.31 34.43 9.48
C THR A 35 -36.59 33.15 9.92
N LEU A 36 -36.91 32.66 11.12
CA LEU A 36 -36.32 31.45 11.68
C LEU A 36 -36.98 30.19 11.09
N VAL A 37 -36.20 29.12 10.96
CA VAL A 37 -36.71 27.80 10.54
C VAL A 37 -37.86 27.33 11.43
N ASP A 38 -37.80 27.55 12.74
CA ASP A 38 -38.88 27.27 13.70
C ASP A 38 -40.24 27.90 13.28
N ALA A 39 -40.26 29.15 12.82
CA ALA A 39 -41.49 29.79 12.35
C ALA A 39 -42.04 29.15 11.06
N VAL A 40 -41.16 28.68 10.16
CA VAL A 40 -41.54 27.90 8.98
C VAL A 40 -42.13 26.55 9.40
N GLN A 41 -41.54 25.90 10.42
CA GLN A 41 -42.01 24.60 10.93
C GLN A 41 -43.37 24.71 11.63
N GLN A 42 -43.62 25.78 12.39
CA GLN A 42 -44.93 26.07 13.00
C GLN A 42 -46.01 26.32 11.93
N PHE A 43 -45.69 27.08 10.88
CA PHE A 43 -46.60 27.25 9.73
C PHE A 43 -46.91 25.89 9.08
N LEU A 44 -45.90 25.07 8.81
CA LEU A 44 -46.05 23.75 8.19
C LEU A 44 -46.86 22.79 9.06
N GLU A 45 -46.72 22.83 10.39
CA GLU A 45 -47.55 22.06 11.32
C GLU A 45 -49.03 22.45 11.16
N SER A 46 -49.34 23.75 11.03
CA SER A 46 -50.71 24.24 10.89
C SER A 46 -51.40 23.89 9.55
N VAL A 47 -50.64 23.71 8.47
CA VAL A 47 -51.18 23.45 7.12
C VAL A 47 -51.04 22.00 6.64
N SER A 48 -50.16 21.21 7.27
CA SER A 48 -49.94 19.79 6.92
C SER A 48 -50.30 18.80 8.03
N GLY A 49 -50.49 19.26 9.26
CA GLY A 49 -50.70 18.41 10.43
C GLY A 49 -49.48 17.58 10.87
N ILE A 50 -48.31 17.74 10.24
CA ILE A 50 -47.08 17.03 10.61
C ILE A 50 -46.45 17.73 11.82
N PRO A 51 -46.33 17.07 12.99
CA PRO A 51 -45.81 17.71 14.20
C PRO A 51 -44.35 18.14 14.06
N ILE A 52 -43.96 19.30 14.59
CA ILE A 52 -42.60 19.90 14.46
C ILE A 52 -41.49 18.89 14.80
N GLY A 53 -41.70 18.05 15.82
CA GLY A 53 -40.74 17.00 16.22
C GLY A 53 -40.52 15.93 15.15
N ASP A 54 -41.53 15.61 14.34
CA ASP A 54 -41.47 14.64 13.24
C ASP A 54 -41.15 15.28 11.87
N GLN A 55 -41.12 16.61 11.76
CA GLN A 55 -40.69 17.31 10.54
C GLN A 55 -39.16 17.27 10.33
N LEU A 56 -38.70 16.94 9.13
CA LEU A 56 -37.31 17.07 8.66
C LEU A 56 -37.27 17.94 7.40
N LEU A 57 -36.75 19.17 7.51
CA LEU A 57 -36.59 20.08 6.37
C LEU A 57 -35.18 19.95 5.77
N LEU A 58 -35.12 19.74 4.45
CA LEU A 58 -33.88 19.73 3.65
C LEU A 58 -33.97 20.78 2.54
N CYS A 59 -32.90 21.55 2.34
CA CYS A 59 -32.69 22.39 1.15
C CYS A 59 -31.46 21.85 0.43
N LEU A 60 -31.65 21.26 -0.76
CA LEU A 60 -30.65 20.41 -1.40
C LEU A 60 -30.21 19.30 -0.42
N ASP A 61 -28.90 19.14 -0.24
CA ASP A 61 -28.26 18.22 0.70
C ASP A 61 -28.29 18.69 2.17
N VAL A 62 -28.59 19.98 2.42
CA VAL A 62 -28.42 20.61 3.74
C VAL A 62 -29.68 20.53 4.59
N LYS A 63 -29.54 20.05 5.83
CA LYS A 63 -30.60 20.10 6.85
C LYS A 63 -30.78 21.51 7.42
N LEU A 64 -32.03 21.95 7.50
CA LEU A 64 -32.41 23.17 8.19
C LEU A 64 -32.48 22.92 9.71
N GLU A 65 -31.90 23.84 10.49
CA GLU A 65 -31.88 23.79 11.96
C GLU A 65 -32.83 24.85 12.54
N LEU A 66 -33.69 24.44 13.48
CA LEU A 66 -34.77 25.23 14.10
C LEU A 66 -34.39 26.69 14.42
N HIS A 67 -33.21 26.90 15.00
CA HIS A 67 -32.77 28.19 15.54
C HIS A 67 -32.00 29.06 14.53
N CYS A 68 -31.79 28.58 13.29
CA CYS A 68 -31.12 29.35 12.24
C CYS A 68 -32.12 30.22 11.45
N PRO A 69 -31.74 31.44 11.03
CA PRO A 69 -32.50 32.22 10.06
C PRO A 69 -32.33 31.66 8.64
N LEU A 70 -33.34 31.86 7.78
CA LEU A 70 -33.35 31.37 6.39
C LEU A 70 -32.15 31.85 5.56
N SER A 71 -31.63 33.05 5.82
CA SER A 71 -30.39 33.58 5.22
C SER A 71 -29.18 32.64 5.35
N THR A 72 -29.09 31.84 6.42
CA THR A 72 -28.01 30.83 6.60
C THR A 72 -27.96 29.82 5.45
N TYR A 73 -29.11 29.55 4.83
CA TYR A 73 -29.27 28.58 3.73
C TYR A 73 -29.45 29.25 2.36
N LYS A 74 -29.30 30.59 2.30
CA LYS A 74 -29.64 31.44 1.14
C LYS A 74 -31.12 31.32 0.73
N LEU A 75 -32.00 31.41 1.73
CA LEU A 75 -33.46 31.39 1.58
C LEU A 75 -34.06 32.69 2.16
N PRO A 76 -35.25 33.13 1.70
CA PRO A 76 -35.96 32.66 0.50
C PRO A 76 -35.22 33.02 -0.80
N SER A 77 -35.37 32.19 -1.85
CA SER A 77 -34.75 32.40 -3.16
C SER A 77 -35.49 31.60 -4.23
N ASP A 78 -35.80 32.21 -5.37
CA ASP A 78 -36.58 31.59 -6.45
C ASP A 78 -35.94 30.29 -7.01
N ASP A 79 -34.62 30.18 -6.96
CA ASP A 79 -33.84 29.01 -7.40
C ASP A 79 -33.77 27.88 -6.33
N ARG A 80 -34.42 28.03 -5.17
CA ARG A 80 -34.25 27.12 -4.01
C ARG A 80 -35.55 26.70 -3.34
N GLU A 81 -35.98 25.48 -3.66
CA GLU A 81 -37.04 24.76 -2.97
C GLU A 81 -36.56 24.11 -1.64
N VAL A 82 -37.47 23.98 -0.67
CA VAL A 82 -37.27 23.21 0.57
C VAL A 82 -38.18 21.99 0.54
N ILE A 83 -37.67 20.82 0.93
CA ILE A 83 -38.45 19.58 1.00
C ILE A 83 -38.61 19.14 2.46
N LEU A 84 -39.86 18.93 2.87
CA LEU A 84 -40.30 18.42 4.16
C LEU A 84 -40.49 16.89 4.11
N PHE A 85 -39.72 16.17 4.91
CA PHE A 85 -39.85 14.74 5.13
C PHE A 85 -40.52 14.45 6.49
N ASN A 86 -41.42 13.48 6.51
CA ASN A 86 -42.18 13.08 7.69
C ASN A 86 -41.51 11.89 8.40
N LYS A 87 -40.76 12.16 9.48
CA LYS A 87 -40.04 11.13 10.27
C LYS A 87 -40.97 10.05 10.82
N ALA A 88 -42.26 10.34 11.02
CA ALA A 88 -43.22 9.35 11.49
C ALA A 88 -43.43 8.21 10.49
N ARG A 89 -43.52 8.54 9.20
CA ARG A 89 -43.65 7.54 8.11
C ARG A 89 -42.37 6.77 7.84
N MET A 90 -41.21 7.39 8.10
CA MET A 90 -39.91 6.75 7.95
C MET A 90 -39.69 5.57 8.91
N ARG A 91 -40.51 5.44 9.96
CA ARG A 91 -40.48 4.31 10.92
C ARG A 91 -40.92 3.02 10.22
N SER A 92 -40.18 1.91 10.38
CA SER A 92 -40.45 0.63 9.70
C SER A 92 -41.85 0.06 9.96
N ASN A 93 -42.45 0.38 11.11
CA ASN A 93 -43.78 -0.08 11.52
C ASN A 93 -44.89 0.93 11.15
N ALA A 94 -44.59 2.01 10.42
CA ALA A 94 -45.59 2.99 10.02
C ALA A 94 -46.50 2.41 8.93
N PRO A 95 -47.83 2.57 9.05
CA PRO A 95 -48.77 2.15 8.02
C PRO A 95 -48.54 2.96 6.73
N PRO A 96 -48.88 2.39 5.57
CA PRO A 96 -48.82 3.11 4.29
C PRO A 96 -49.69 4.37 4.31
N PRO A 97 -49.46 5.32 3.39
CA PRO A 97 -50.39 6.42 3.17
C PRO A 97 -51.78 5.88 2.79
N LEU A 98 -52.82 6.60 3.18
CA LEU A 98 -54.18 6.36 2.69
C LEU A 98 -54.26 6.79 1.21
N PRO A 99 -55.17 6.20 0.41
CA PRO A 99 -55.45 6.69 -0.93
C PRO A 99 -55.88 8.17 -0.90
N GLU A 100 -55.44 8.93 -1.90
CA GLU A 100 -55.69 10.36 -1.98
C GLU A 100 -57.08 10.65 -2.58
N GLU A 101 -57.96 11.27 -1.78
CA GLU A 101 -59.30 11.68 -2.21
C GLU A 101 -59.19 12.97 -3.05
N VAL A 102 -59.34 12.83 -4.37
CA VAL A 102 -59.32 13.96 -5.29
C VAL A 102 -60.69 14.63 -5.30
N GLU A 103 -60.78 15.83 -4.73
CA GLU A 103 -62.00 16.63 -4.70
C GLU A 103 -62.38 17.12 -6.12
N ILE A 104 -63.28 16.39 -6.79
CA ILE A 104 -63.80 16.76 -8.11
C ILE A 104 -64.91 17.80 -7.93
N ILE A 105 -64.61 19.06 -8.28
CA ILE A 105 -65.61 20.14 -8.33
C ILE A 105 -66.57 19.86 -9.49
N ASP A 106 -67.80 19.45 -9.17
CA ASP A 106 -68.84 19.29 -10.17
C ASP A 106 -69.54 20.63 -10.48
N ILE A 107 -69.67 20.93 -11.77
CA ILE A 107 -70.40 22.08 -12.29
C ILE A 107 -71.81 21.60 -12.62
N PRO A 108 -72.87 22.11 -11.97
CA PRO A 108 -74.23 21.64 -12.23
C PRO A 108 -74.67 22.00 -13.66
N ASP A 109 -75.35 21.06 -14.31
CA ASP A 109 -75.89 21.24 -15.65
C ASP A 109 -76.97 22.37 -15.66
N PRO A 110 -77.08 23.16 -16.75
CA PRO A 110 -78.00 24.29 -16.80
C PRO A 110 -79.48 23.85 -16.81
N PRO A 111 -80.40 24.68 -16.28
CA PRO A 111 -81.84 24.38 -16.29
C PRO A 111 -82.42 24.42 -17.71
N LEU A 112 -83.44 23.59 -17.96
CA LEU A 112 -84.08 23.51 -19.28
C LEU A 112 -84.80 24.83 -19.65
N PRO A 113 -84.73 25.26 -20.93
CA PRO A 113 -85.32 26.52 -21.39
C PRO A 113 -86.85 26.45 -21.30
N SER A 114 -87.44 27.41 -20.55
CA SER A 114 -88.88 27.46 -20.25
C SER A 114 -89.48 28.77 -20.74
N SER A 115 -90.44 28.72 -21.67
CA SER A 115 -91.03 29.90 -22.32
C SER A 115 -91.83 30.82 -21.37
N SER A 116 -92.22 30.32 -20.19
CA SER A 116 -92.96 31.07 -19.17
C SER A 116 -92.15 32.13 -18.42
N HIS A 117 -90.81 32.12 -18.52
CA HIS A 117 -89.94 32.92 -17.65
C HIS A 117 -89.23 34.10 -18.33
N ASP A 118 -89.28 34.20 -19.66
CA ASP A 118 -88.66 35.30 -20.42
C ASP A 118 -89.45 35.55 -21.73
N PRO A 119 -90.54 36.34 -21.71
CA PRO A 119 -91.44 36.53 -22.86
C PRO A 119 -90.82 37.45 -23.92
N HIS A 120 -90.76 36.98 -25.16
CA HIS A 120 -90.08 37.66 -26.26
C HIS A 120 -91.06 38.40 -27.18
N PRO A 121 -90.76 39.61 -27.71
CA PRO A 121 -91.69 40.39 -28.55
C PRO A 121 -92.17 39.70 -29.84
N LEU A 122 -91.47 38.66 -30.31
CA LEU A 122 -91.87 37.84 -31.47
C LEU A 122 -92.72 36.61 -31.09
N ASP A 123 -92.88 36.28 -29.81
CA ASP A 123 -93.73 35.14 -29.39
C ASP A 123 -95.21 35.37 -29.78
N ASP A 124 -95.65 36.62 -29.95
CA ASP A 124 -97.00 36.99 -30.42
C ASP A 124 -97.10 37.25 -31.94
N ALA A 125 -96.03 36.96 -32.71
CA ALA A 125 -96.02 37.18 -34.15
C ALA A 125 -97.05 36.31 -34.90
N THR A 126 -97.66 36.88 -35.95
CA THR A 126 -98.65 36.19 -36.81
C THR A 126 -98.02 35.25 -37.84
N ASP A 127 -96.73 35.40 -38.13
CA ASP A 127 -95.94 34.47 -38.94
C ASP A 127 -95.38 33.34 -38.05
N PRO A 128 -95.74 32.06 -38.31
CA PRO A 128 -95.19 30.92 -37.56
C PRO A 128 -93.66 30.82 -37.59
N ALA A 129 -92.98 31.32 -38.61
CA ALA A 129 -91.52 31.35 -38.66
C ALA A 129 -90.95 32.38 -37.68
N LEU A 130 -91.46 33.62 -37.69
CA LEU A 130 -91.04 34.65 -36.73
C LEU A 130 -91.32 34.22 -35.27
N LYS A 131 -92.42 33.50 -35.04
CA LYS A 131 -92.76 32.92 -33.73
C LYS A 131 -91.86 31.73 -33.31
N ALA A 132 -91.23 31.04 -34.26
CA ALA A 132 -90.30 29.94 -33.97
C ALA A 132 -88.89 30.42 -33.60
N LEU A 133 -88.44 31.57 -34.11
CA LEU A 133 -87.08 32.09 -33.90
C LEU A 133 -86.68 32.27 -32.42
N PRO A 134 -87.53 32.82 -31.52
CA PRO A 134 -87.21 32.93 -30.10
C PRO A 134 -87.14 31.56 -29.39
N SER A 135 -87.86 30.55 -29.89
CA SER A 135 -87.74 29.17 -29.39
C SER A 135 -86.38 28.59 -29.75
N TYR A 136 -85.91 28.82 -30.99
CA TYR A 136 -84.58 28.41 -31.41
C TYR A 136 -83.47 29.18 -30.69
N GLU A 137 -83.59 30.50 -30.44
CA GLU A 137 -82.58 31.25 -29.66
C GLU A 137 -82.42 30.64 -28.26
N ARG A 138 -83.53 30.45 -27.53
CA ARG A 138 -83.53 29.84 -26.19
C ARG A 138 -82.89 28.44 -26.19
N GLN A 139 -83.14 27.64 -27.23
CA GLN A 139 -82.57 26.29 -27.38
C GLN A 139 -81.09 26.30 -27.75
N PHE A 140 -80.65 27.12 -28.71
CA PHE A 140 -79.23 27.25 -29.07
C PHE A 140 -78.40 27.84 -27.93
N ARG A 141 -78.99 28.78 -27.16
CA ARG A 141 -78.43 29.30 -25.92
C ARG A 141 -78.27 28.21 -24.87
N PHE A 142 -79.29 27.37 -24.66
CA PHE A 142 -79.20 26.20 -23.78
C PHE A 142 -78.12 25.23 -24.24
N HIS A 143 -78.05 24.88 -25.54
CA HIS A 143 -77.01 24.01 -26.09
C HIS A 143 -75.60 24.59 -25.88
N PHE A 144 -75.41 25.91 -26.07
CA PHE A 144 -74.16 26.57 -25.76
C PHE A 144 -73.82 26.51 -24.26
N GLN A 145 -74.80 26.75 -23.37
CA GLN A 145 -74.59 26.67 -21.92
C GLN A 145 -74.26 25.25 -21.45
N SER A 146 -74.93 24.21 -21.98
CA SER A 146 -74.66 22.81 -21.65
C SER A 146 -73.28 22.37 -22.16
N GLY A 147 -72.92 22.75 -23.38
CA GLY A 147 -71.57 22.53 -23.92
C GLY A 147 -70.50 23.24 -23.08
N HIS A 148 -70.76 24.47 -22.62
CA HIS A 148 -69.84 25.21 -21.76
C HIS A 148 -69.68 24.55 -20.38
N ALA A 149 -70.75 24.07 -19.76
CA ALA A 149 -70.68 23.37 -18.47
C ALA A 149 -69.80 22.10 -18.57
N ILE A 150 -70.03 21.28 -19.60
CA ILE A 150 -69.22 20.08 -19.88
C ILE A 150 -67.77 20.45 -20.14
N TYR A 151 -67.51 21.46 -20.98
CA TYR A 151 -66.14 21.90 -21.31
C TYR A 151 -65.40 22.42 -20.08
N SER A 152 -66.04 23.22 -19.23
CA SER A 152 -65.44 23.69 -17.97
C SER A 152 -65.18 22.54 -17.00
N ARG A 153 -66.08 21.56 -16.87
CA ARG A 153 -65.87 20.35 -16.04
C ARG A 153 -64.65 19.56 -16.53
N SER A 154 -64.53 19.36 -17.84
CA SER A 154 -63.37 18.75 -18.49
C SER A 154 -62.06 19.55 -18.31
N GLN A 155 -62.10 20.89 -18.33
CA GLN A 155 -60.92 21.72 -18.05
C GLN A 155 -60.41 21.53 -16.61
N MET A 156 -61.30 21.62 -15.61
CA MET A 156 -60.94 21.42 -14.20
C MET A 156 -60.33 20.03 -13.93
N ARG A 157 -60.83 19.00 -14.62
CA ARG A 157 -60.28 17.63 -14.58
C ARG A 157 -58.86 17.57 -15.14
N ILE A 158 -58.58 18.20 -16.28
CA ILE A 158 -57.23 18.24 -16.88
C ILE A 158 -56.25 19.03 -15.99
N GLU A 159 -56.66 20.17 -15.45
CA GLU A 159 -55.85 20.95 -14.49
C GLU A 159 -55.53 20.15 -13.22
N THR A 160 -56.45 19.27 -12.81
CA THR A 160 -56.25 18.33 -11.70
C THR A 160 -55.21 17.25 -12.06
N CYS A 161 -55.28 16.64 -13.25
CA CYS A 161 -54.25 15.71 -13.72
C CYS A 161 -52.87 16.37 -13.83
N GLU A 162 -52.80 17.62 -14.31
CA GLU A 162 -51.56 18.41 -14.36
C GLU A 162 -51.05 18.83 -12.96
N ARG A 163 -51.93 18.92 -11.95
CA ARG A 163 -51.55 19.06 -10.53
C ARG A 163 -50.91 17.78 -10.01
N LEU A 164 -51.58 16.64 -10.17
CA LEU A 164 -51.09 15.32 -9.75
C LEU A 164 -49.73 14.97 -10.39
N LEU A 165 -49.52 15.33 -11.67
CA LEU A 165 -48.23 15.16 -12.34
C LEU A 165 -47.12 16.05 -11.76
N ARG A 166 -47.43 17.31 -11.38
CA ARG A 166 -46.46 18.21 -10.72
C ARG A 166 -46.07 17.68 -9.34
N GLU A 167 -47.04 17.20 -8.57
CA GLU A 167 -46.81 16.58 -7.26
C GLU A 167 -45.94 15.32 -7.38
N GLN A 168 -46.19 14.44 -8.36
CA GLN A 168 -45.32 13.28 -8.61
C GLN A 168 -43.89 13.68 -9.01
N LYS A 169 -43.73 14.75 -9.80
CA LYS A 169 -42.40 15.31 -10.14
C LYS A 169 -41.70 15.94 -8.94
N VAL A 170 -42.44 16.43 -7.94
CA VAL A 170 -41.88 16.84 -6.63
C VAL A 170 -41.43 15.62 -5.83
N GLN A 171 -42.24 14.56 -5.78
CA GLN A 171 -41.90 13.30 -5.11
C GLN A 171 -40.61 12.67 -5.69
N GLU A 172 -40.41 12.65 -7.01
CA GLU A 172 -39.16 12.17 -7.60
C GLU A 172 -37.93 13.02 -7.22
N ARG A 173 -38.06 14.36 -7.10
CA ARG A 173 -36.97 15.21 -6.60
C ARG A 173 -36.67 14.93 -5.12
N ALA A 174 -37.69 14.71 -4.29
CA ALA A 174 -37.53 14.31 -2.89
C ALA A 174 -36.78 12.97 -2.74
N LEU A 175 -37.11 11.98 -3.59
CA LEU A 175 -36.36 10.72 -3.67
C LEU A 175 -34.90 10.96 -4.10
N GLY A 176 -34.67 11.86 -5.05
CA GLY A 176 -33.33 12.26 -5.51
C GLY A 176 -32.47 12.86 -4.39
N ILE A 177 -33.02 13.79 -3.59
CA ILE A 177 -32.34 14.40 -2.44
C ILE A 177 -32.04 13.35 -1.35
N ALA A 178 -33.03 12.55 -0.97
CA ALA A 178 -32.85 11.51 0.05
C ALA A 178 -31.81 10.45 -0.38
N ARG A 179 -31.78 10.11 -1.67
CA ARG A 179 -30.75 9.27 -2.27
C ARG A 179 -29.37 9.91 -2.18
N GLY A 180 -29.20 11.16 -2.61
CA GLY A 180 -27.90 11.84 -2.63
C GLY A 180 -27.27 11.93 -1.24
N ASN A 181 -28.07 12.28 -0.24
CA ASN A 181 -27.64 12.31 1.16
C ASN A 181 -27.23 10.94 1.68
N LEU A 182 -27.94 9.88 1.28
CA LEU A 182 -27.59 8.51 1.66
C LEU A 182 -26.31 8.03 0.96
N ASP A 183 -26.14 8.32 -0.32
CA ASP A 183 -24.98 7.95 -1.13
C ASP A 183 -23.69 8.58 -0.58
N HIS A 184 -23.75 9.86 -0.17
CA HIS A 184 -22.65 10.54 0.52
C HIS A 184 -22.21 9.82 1.80
N PHE A 185 -23.14 9.57 2.74
CA PHE A 185 -22.79 8.88 3.99
C PHE A 185 -22.40 7.41 3.78
N TYR A 186 -23.00 6.74 2.80
CA TYR A 186 -22.64 5.37 2.42
C TYR A 186 -21.20 5.32 1.90
N GLY A 187 -20.80 6.22 1.00
CA GLY A 187 -19.44 6.32 0.48
C GLY A 187 -18.38 6.51 1.56
N MET A 188 -18.65 7.36 2.57
CA MET A 188 -17.77 7.52 3.74
C MET A 188 -17.60 6.21 4.53
N ILE A 189 -18.66 5.41 4.68
CA ILE A 189 -18.62 4.13 5.41
C ILE A 189 -17.91 3.04 4.60
N VAL A 190 -18.06 3.03 3.27
CA VAL A 190 -17.29 2.15 2.37
C VAL A 190 -15.79 2.44 2.48
N GLN A 191 -15.38 3.70 2.49
CA GLN A 191 -13.98 4.07 2.65
C GLN A 191 -13.41 3.58 4.01
N ASN A 192 -14.07 3.93 5.12
CA ASN A 192 -13.67 3.49 6.47
C ASN A 192 -13.58 1.96 6.59
N TYR A 193 -14.47 1.22 5.92
CA TYR A 193 -14.45 -0.24 5.89
C TYR A 193 -13.25 -0.81 5.10
N ASN A 194 -12.93 -0.22 3.95
CA ASN A 194 -11.77 -0.62 3.16
C ASN A 194 -10.46 -0.34 3.91
N ASP A 195 -10.34 0.83 4.55
CA ASP A 195 -9.16 1.19 5.35
C ASP A 195 -8.99 0.25 6.55
N PHE A 196 -10.08 -0.03 7.28
CA PHE A 196 -10.09 -1.04 8.33
C PHE A 196 -9.67 -2.42 7.81
N LEU A 197 -10.21 -2.87 6.68
CA LEU A 197 -9.85 -4.17 6.10
C LEU A 197 -8.40 -4.23 5.62
N LYS A 198 -7.80 -3.12 5.16
CA LYS A 198 -6.37 -3.09 4.83
C LYS A 198 -5.53 -3.36 6.08
N CYS A 199 -5.72 -2.56 7.13
CA CYS A 199 -4.99 -2.69 8.40
C CYS A 199 -5.19 -4.08 9.02
N TYR A 200 -6.45 -4.56 9.08
CA TYR A 200 -6.76 -5.91 9.55
C TYR A 200 -6.03 -6.98 8.74
N SER A 201 -6.03 -6.90 7.40
CA SER A 201 -5.42 -7.93 6.56
C SER A 201 -3.90 -7.99 6.69
N GLN A 202 -3.24 -6.83 6.88
CA GLN A 202 -1.81 -6.75 7.14
C GLN A 202 -1.45 -7.34 8.50
N GLN A 203 -2.13 -6.90 9.57
CA GLN A 203 -1.92 -7.42 10.92
C GLN A 203 -2.24 -8.93 11.00
N TYR A 204 -3.34 -9.37 10.38
CA TYR A 204 -3.74 -10.78 10.36
C TYR A 204 -2.68 -11.69 9.72
N ARG A 205 -2.03 -11.25 8.63
CA ARG A 205 -0.92 -11.98 7.99
C ARG A 205 0.28 -12.08 8.93
N SER A 206 0.70 -10.96 9.52
CA SER A 206 1.83 -10.93 10.48
C SER A 206 1.58 -11.84 11.69
N HIS A 207 0.41 -11.71 12.32
CA HIS A 207 -0.01 -12.54 13.45
C HIS A 207 -0.08 -14.04 13.10
N SER A 208 -0.63 -14.37 11.93
CA SER A 208 -0.68 -15.77 11.44
C SER A 208 0.72 -16.33 11.13
N ASN A 209 1.63 -15.51 10.59
CA ASN A 209 3.02 -15.88 10.32
C ASN A 209 3.78 -16.16 11.64
N LEU A 210 3.64 -15.29 12.64
CA LEU A 210 4.21 -15.47 13.97
C LEU A 210 3.73 -16.78 14.63
N LEU A 211 2.41 -17.01 14.68
CA LEU A 211 1.85 -18.23 15.31
C LEU A 211 2.23 -19.51 14.56
N SER A 212 2.17 -19.52 13.23
CA SER A 212 2.47 -20.72 12.43
C SER A 212 3.94 -21.12 12.44
N ASN A 213 4.85 -20.17 12.67
CA ASN A 213 6.29 -20.43 12.75
C ASN A 213 6.85 -20.47 14.18
N PHE A 214 6.07 -20.10 15.21
CA PHE A 214 6.52 -20.01 16.60
C PHE A 214 7.36 -21.22 17.07
N GLY A 215 6.88 -22.45 16.83
CA GLY A 215 7.61 -23.66 17.21
C GLY A 215 8.95 -23.85 16.46
N ARG A 216 9.04 -23.39 15.21
CA ARG A 216 10.28 -23.38 14.42
C ARG A 216 11.25 -22.32 14.93
N ASP A 217 10.74 -21.14 15.29
CA ASP A 217 11.55 -20.02 15.77
C ASP A 217 12.10 -20.31 17.18
N ILE A 218 11.35 -20.99 18.06
CA ILE A 218 11.87 -21.54 19.32
C ILE A 218 13.00 -22.56 19.09
N GLU A 219 12.86 -23.46 18.10
CA GLU A 219 13.90 -24.47 17.81
C GLU A 219 15.18 -23.86 17.21
N LYS A 220 15.08 -22.75 16.46
CA LYS A 220 16.25 -21.93 16.06
C LYS A 220 17.00 -21.39 17.27
N LEU A 221 16.29 -20.83 18.26
CA LEU A 221 16.91 -20.31 19.48
C LEU A 221 17.52 -21.42 20.35
N ARG A 222 16.92 -22.63 20.36
CA ARG A 222 17.43 -23.81 21.08
C ARG A 222 18.72 -24.36 20.45
N SER A 223 18.77 -24.42 19.12
CA SER A 223 19.92 -24.95 18.37
C SER A 223 21.12 -23.99 18.31
N CYS A 224 20.88 -22.67 18.35
CA CYS A 224 21.93 -21.65 18.40
C CYS A 224 22.61 -21.60 19.78
N LYS A 225 23.87 -22.05 19.85
CA LYS A 225 24.70 -22.07 21.07
C LYS A 225 25.40 -20.74 21.31
N LEU A 226 25.47 -20.32 22.56
CA LEU A 226 26.22 -19.12 22.98
C LEU A 226 27.73 -19.33 22.78
N HIS A 227 28.45 -18.23 22.55
CA HIS A 227 29.91 -18.22 22.53
C HIS A 227 30.48 -18.82 23.84
N PRO A 228 31.52 -19.68 23.83
CA PRO A 228 31.96 -20.43 25.01
C PRO A 228 32.21 -19.57 26.26
N ALA A 229 32.82 -18.38 26.09
CA ALA A 229 33.08 -17.45 27.20
C ALA A 229 31.82 -16.77 27.80
N LEU A 230 30.63 -16.98 27.20
CA LEU A 230 29.34 -16.54 27.72
C LEU A 230 28.51 -17.68 28.36
N GLN A 231 28.97 -18.93 28.24
CA GLN A 231 28.22 -20.08 28.74
C GLN A 231 28.33 -20.19 30.27
N THR A 232 27.23 -20.59 30.90
CA THR A 232 27.13 -20.83 32.35
C THR A 232 26.29 -22.09 32.59
N ALA A 233 26.21 -22.55 33.84
CA ALA A 233 25.34 -23.67 34.21
C ALA A 233 23.88 -23.51 33.70
N ASN A 234 23.39 -22.27 33.69
CA ASN A 234 22.00 -21.91 33.40
C ASN A 234 21.81 -21.20 32.04
N ARG A 235 22.86 -21.04 31.22
CA ARG A 235 22.78 -20.42 29.88
C ARG A 235 23.78 -21.05 28.92
N LYS A 236 23.29 -21.66 27.84
CA LYS A 236 24.05 -22.45 26.86
C LYS A 236 23.61 -22.15 25.42
N CYS A 237 22.34 -21.80 25.21
CA CYS A 237 21.75 -21.41 23.92
C CYS A 237 20.98 -20.08 24.03
N LEU A 238 20.53 -19.53 22.90
CA LEU A 238 19.76 -18.27 22.89
C LEU A 238 18.38 -18.40 23.55
N LEU A 239 17.80 -19.60 23.56
CA LEU A 239 16.52 -19.86 24.23
C LEU A 239 16.60 -19.62 25.76
N ASP A 240 17.78 -19.80 26.37
CA ASP A 240 18.01 -19.58 27.82
C ASP A 240 17.96 -18.09 28.24
N PHE A 241 17.72 -17.17 27.30
CA PHE A 241 17.43 -15.77 27.59
C PHE A 241 15.96 -15.54 28.00
N VAL A 242 15.07 -16.49 27.73
CA VAL A 242 13.62 -16.41 27.93
C VAL A 242 13.07 -17.66 28.63
N LYS A 243 11.83 -17.61 29.13
CA LYS A 243 11.15 -18.76 29.73
C LYS A 243 10.20 -19.40 28.72
N GLU A 244 10.49 -20.63 28.31
CA GLU A 244 9.75 -21.29 27.24
C GLU A 244 8.27 -21.50 27.60
N GLU A 245 7.94 -21.94 28.82
CA GLU A 245 6.56 -22.09 29.30
C GLU A 245 5.77 -20.78 29.21
N ASN A 246 6.38 -19.64 29.54
CA ASN A 246 5.73 -18.34 29.45
C ASN A 246 5.43 -17.98 27.99
N LEU A 247 6.38 -18.25 27.07
CA LEU A 247 6.21 -17.97 25.65
C LEU A 247 5.19 -18.91 24.99
N ARG A 248 5.15 -20.19 25.36
CA ARG A 248 4.14 -21.15 24.89
C ARG A 248 2.75 -20.72 25.33
N LYS A 249 2.56 -20.37 26.62
CA LYS A 249 1.28 -19.85 27.11
C LYS A 249 0.87 -18.57 26.38
N LEU A 250 1.81 -17.63 26.20
CA LEU A 250 1.56 -16.41 25.44
C LEU A 250 1.12 -16.71 23.99
N ALA A 251 1.72 -17.69 23.33
CA ALA A 251 1.32 -18.11 21.99
C ALA A 251 -0.10 -18.73 21.97
N GLU A 252 -0.50 -19.46 23.00
CA GLU A 252 -1.86 -19.97 23.19
C GLU A 252 -2.87 -18.83 23.43
N ASP A 253 -2.56 -17.90 24.35
CA ASP A 253 -3.38 -16.73 24.66
C ASP A 253 -3.56 -15.84 23.41
N CYS A 254 -2.49 -15.59 22.65
CA CYS A 254 -2.51 -14.85 21.38
C CYS A 254 -3.28 -15.57 20.28
N SER A 255 -3.14 -16.90 20.16
CA SER A 255 -3.91 -17.73 19.20
C SER A 255 -5.42 -17.71 19.52
N GLY A 256 -5.78 -17.73 20.79
CA GLY A 256 -7.15 -17.53 21.27
C GLY A 256 -7.71 -16.16 20.88
N SER A 257 -6.97 -15.10 21.16
CA SER A 257 -7.34 -13.71 20.79
C SER A 257 -7.48 -13.53 19.28
N HIS A 258 -6.52 -14.07 18.50
CA HIS A 258 -6.50 -14.02 17.03
C HIS A 258 -7.79 -14.59 16.43
N ARG A 259 -8.16 -15.82 16.82
CA ARG A 259 -9.38 -16.49 16.34
C ARG A 259 -10.67 -15.82 16.83
N GLN A 260 -10.71 -15.30 18.06
CA GLN A 260 -11.88 -14.56 18.56
C GLN A 260 -12.12 -13.29 17.74
N PHE A 261 -11.05 -12.59 17.37
CA PHE A 261 -11.16 -11.38 16.56
C PHE A 261 -11.46 -11.68 15.09
N GLU A 262 -10.86 -12.72 14.51
CA GLU A 262 -11.19 -13.24 13.17
C GLU A 262 -12.70 -13.50 13.03
N ASN A 263 -13.30 -14.21 13.98
CA ASN A 263 -14.74 -14.47 14.01
C ASN A 263 -15.56 -13.16 14.04
N LYS A 264 -15.18 -12.18 14.86
CA LYS A 264 -15.86 -10.88 14.94
C LYS A 264 -15.71 -10.05 13.67
N VAL A 265 -14.60 -10.16 12.97
CA VAL A 265 -14.41 -9.52 11.65
C VAL A 265 -15.17 -10.27 10.55
N ALA A 266 -15.37 -11.59 10.67
CA ALA A 266 -16.25 -12.35 9.78
C ALA A 266 -17.74 -11.96 9.96
N GLU A 267 -18.20 -11.79 11.20
CA GLU A 267 -19.54 -11.24 11.51
C GLU A 267 -19.70 -9.84 10.89
N PHE A 268 -18.75 -8.93 11.11
CA PHE A 268 -18.79 -7.57 10.58
C PHE A 268 -18.77 -7.50 9.04
N LYS A 269 -18.03 -8.40 8.38
CA LYS A 269 -18.06 -8.55 6.91
C LYS A 269 -19.46 -8.95 6.40
N HIS A 270 -20.20 -9.76 7.15
CA HIS A 270 -21.58 -10.13 6.82
C HIS A 270 -22.52 -8.93 6.97
N GLU A 271 -22.49 -8.25 8.11
CA GLU A 271 -23.29 -7.03 8.36
C GLU A 271 -23.04 -5.94 7.30
N PHE A 272 -21.78 -5.74 6.91
CA PHE A 272 -21.44 -4.79 5.86
C PHE A 272 -21.92 -5.26 4.47
N GLY A 273 -21.85 -6.56 4.17
CA GLY A 273 -22.41 -7.13 2.94
C GLY A 273 -23.92 -6.93 2.83
N GLU A 274 -24.66 -7.05 3.93
CA GLU A 274 -26.08 -6.71 3.99
C GLU A 274 -26.32 -5.21 3.78
N LEU A 275 -25.52 -4.33 4.40
CA LEU A 275 -25.60 -2.89 4.15
C LEU A 275 -25.39 -2.56 2.66
N GLU A 276 -24.34 -3.11 2.05
CA GLU A 276 -24.02 -2.91 0.64
C GLU A 276 -25.15 -3.42 -0.28
N HIS A 277 -25.71 -4.60 -0.01
CA HIS A 277 -26.82 -5.13 -0.80
C HIS A 277 -28.06 -4.22 -0.73
N ASN A 278 -28.43 -3.79 0.48
CA ASN A 278 -29.59 -2.91 0.69
C ASN A 278 -29.40 -1.53 0.03
N ALA A 279 -28.19 -0.95 0.11
CA ALA A 279 -27.85 0.29 -0.56
C ALA A 279 -27.96 0.16 -2.09
N LYS A 280 -27.33 -0.87 -2.69
CA LYS A 280 -27.39 -1.15 -4.14
C LYS A 280 -28.83 -1.36 -4.64
N HIS A 281 -29.66 -2.07 -3.87
CA HIS A 281 -31.09 -2.23 -4.21
C HIS A 281 -31.83 -0.89 -4.19
N LEU A 282 -31.66 -0.08 -3.15
CA LEU A 282 -32.32 1.22 -3.04
C LEU A 282 -31.90 2.16 -4.19
N PHE A 283 -30.60 2.22 -4.48
CA PHE A 283 -30.05 3.04 -5.57
C PHE A 283 -30.47 2.57 -6.98
N SER A 284 -31.01 1.37 -7.11
CA SER A 284 -31.60 0.87 -8.36
C SER A 284 -33.09 1.25 -8.53
N THR A 285 -33.78 1.58 -7.44
CA THR A 285 -35.22 1.93 -7.43
C THR A 285 -35.43 3.37 -7.92
N LYS A 286 -36.41 3.61 -8.82
CA LYS A 286 -36.69 4.92 -9.46
C LYS A 286 -38.18 5.16 -9.73
N GLY A 287 -38.67 6.37 -9.46
CA GLY A 287 -40.07 6.78 -9.73
C GLY A 287 -40.38 7.15 -11.19
N SER A 288 -39.36 7.50 -11.99
CA SER A 288 -39.47 8.00 -13.37
C SER A 288 -40.31 7.18 -14.38
N HIS A 289 -40.71 5.95 -14.05
CA HIS A 289 -41.65 5.18 -14.87
C HIS A 289 -43.06 5.76 -14.79
N ILE A 290 -43.59 5.85 -13.56
CA ILE A 290 -44.94 6.33 -13.22
C ILE A 290 -45.17 7.73 -13.83
N ILE A 291 -44.20 8.64 -13.63
CA ILE A 291 -44.26 10.01 -14.17
C ILE A 291 -44.33 10.04 -15.70
N ARG A 292 -43.63 9.12 -16.40
CA ARG A 292 -43.66 9.04 -17.87
C ARG A 292 -44.95 8.43 -18.39
N GLU A 293 -45.56 7.47 -17.68
CA GLU A 293 -46.89 6.96 -17.99
C GLU A 293 -47.95 8.07 -17.88
N VAL A 294 -47.97 8.80 -16.75
CA VAL A 294 -48.92 9.90 -16.51
C VAL A 294 -48.73 11.05 -17.49
N GLU A 295 -47.49 11.46 -17.78
CA GLU A 295 -47.21 12.54 -18.74
C GLU A 295 -47.56 12.14 -20.19
N LEU A 296 -47.41 10.87 -20.56
CA LEU A 296 -47.89 10.37 -21.85
C LEU A 296 -49.42 10.37 -21.91
N ALA A 297 -50.08 9.81 -20.89
CA ALA A 297 -51.54 9.77 -20.81
C ALA A 297 -52.18 11.16 -20.91
N ILE A 298 -51.66 12.15 -20.17
CA ILE A 298 -52.16 13.54 -20.24
C ILE A 298 -52.00 14.11 -21.66
N ARG A 299 -50.84 13.93 -22.32
CA ARG A 299 -50.65 14.36 -23.72
C ARG A 299 -51.64 13.70 -24.68
N ASP A 300 -51.86 12.40 -24.54
CA ASP A 300 -52.74 11.63 -25.44
C ASP A 300 -54.23 11.97 -25.30
N HIS A 301 -54.63 12.61 -24.19
CA HIS A 301 -56.01 13.06 -23.94
C HIS A 301 -56.26 14.53 -24.32
N GLN A 302 -55.22 15.35 -24.55
CA GLN A 302 -55.37 16.73 -25.05
C GLN A 302 -56.17 16.81 -26.37
N LYS A 303 -56.21 15.72 -27.15
CA LYS A 303 -57.08 15.57 -28.34
C LYS A 303 -58.56 15.82 -28.01
N TYR A 304 -59.07 15.28 -26.89
CA TYR A 304 -60.47 15.39 -26.49
C TYR A 304 -60.82 16.82 -26.04
N VAL A 305 -59.90 17.46 -25.30
CA VAL A 305 -60.00 18.89 -24.95
C VAL A 305 -60.05 19.76 -26.22
N SER A 306 -59.26 19.41 -27.24
CA SER A 306 -59.25 20.13 -28.52
C SER A 306 -60.53 19.91 -29.36
N GLU A 307 -61.14 18.72 -29.32
CA GLU A 307 -62.42 18.44 -29.97
C GLU A 307 -63.55 19.19 -29.26
N GLN A 308 -63.65 19.12 -27.93
CA GLN A 308 -64.61 19.93 -27.16
C GLN A 308 -64.45 21.43 -27.42
N LYS A 309 -63.22 21.95 -27.46
CA LYS A 309 -62.93 23.36 -27.78
C LYS A 309 -63.37 23.75 -29.19
N SER A 310 -63.21 22.84 -30.16
CA SER A 310 -63.69 23.03 -31.54
C SER A 310 -65.22 23.06 -31.59
N ILE A 311 -65.89 22.14 -30.90
CA ILE A 311 -67.36 22.09 -30.78
C ILE A 311 -67.88 23.35 -30.07
N MET A 312 -67.23 23.80 -28.99
CA MET A 312 -67.59 25.02 -28.28
C MET A 312 -67.47 26.27 -29.18
N GLN A 313 -66.48 26.31 -30.09
CA GLN A 313 -66.38 27.37 -31.11
C GLN A 313 -67.48 27.29 -32.17
N ALA A 314 -67.99 26.10 -32.51
CA ALA A 314 -69.17 25.94 -33.37
C ALA A 314 -70.43 26.45 -32.65
N LEU A 315 -70.76 25.87 -31.49
CA LEU A 315 -71.89 26.28 -30.65
C LEU A 315 -71.92 27.79 -30.38
N SER A 316 -70.76 28.42 -30.16
CA SER A 316 -70.61 29.87 -29.98
C SER A 316 -70.94 30.68 -31.25
N LYS A 317 -70.49 30.24 -32.44
CA LYS A 317 -70.86 30.87 -33.72
C LYS A 317 -72.36 30.73 -33.97
N ASP A 318 -72.89 29.53 -33.72
CA ASP A 318 -74.26 29.15 -34.02
C ASP A 318 -75.25 29.94 -33.16
N VAL A 319 -75.03 30.03 -31.83
CA VAL A 319 -75.88 30.86 -30.96
C VAL A 319 -75.78 32.36 -31.29
N ASN A 320 -74.59 32.86 -31.64
CA ASN A 320 -74.44 34.26 -32.06
C ASN A 320 -75.12 34.54 -33.41
N MET A 321 -75.15 33.56 -34.33
CA MET A 321 -75.87 33.70 -35.60
C MET A 321 -77.39 33.67 -35.40
N VAL A 322 -77.91 32.75 -34.59
CA VAL A 322 -79.35 32.70 -34.24
C VAL A 322 -79.77 33.98 -33.53
N LYS A 323 -78.99 34.44 -32.53
CA LYS A 323 -79.27 35.70 -31.85
C LYS A 323 -79.27 36.88 -32.83
N LYS A 324 -78.24 37.02 -33.67
CA LYS A 324 -78.20 38.10 -34.68
C LYS A 324 -79.42 38.04 -35.59
N LEU A 325 -79.88 36.85 -35.96
CA LEU A 325 -81.05 36.70 -36.82
C LEU A 325 -82.36 37.12 -36.12
N VAL A 326 -82.48 36.89 -34.80
CA VAL A 326 -83.56 37.47 -33.97
C VAL A 326 -83.45 39.00 -33.88
N ASP A 327 -82.25 39.54 -33.63
CA ASP A 327 -82.00 40.98 -33.54
C ASP A 327 -82.29 41.68 -34.88
N ASP A 328 -81.86 41.13 -36.02
CA ASP A 328 -82.12 41.63 -37.39
C ASP A 328 -83.63 41.59 -37.72
N CYS A 329 -84.38 40.58 -37.22
CA CYS A 329 -85.84 40.52 -37.31
C CYS A 329 -86.52 41.63 -36.49
N LEU A 330 -86.11 41.83 -35.22
CA LEU A 330 -86.64 42.87 -34.34
C LEU A 330 -86.36 44.28 -34.86
N ALA A 331 -85.18 44.49 -35.45
CA ALA A 331 -84.79 45.75 -36.07
C ALA A 331 -85.50 46.02 -37.42
N ASN A 332 -86.23 45.02 -37.95
CA ASN A 332 -86.85 45.02 -39.28
C ASN A 332 -85.82 45.25 -40.42
N GLN A 333 -84.60 44.73 -40.23
CA GLN A 333 -83.44 44.92 -41.13
C GLN A 333 -83.10 43.68 -41.99
N LEU A 334 -84.00 42.69 -42.05
CA LEU A 334 -83.86 41.55 -42.97
C LEU A 334 -83.58 42.04 -44.39
N SER A 335 -82.43 41.66 -44.94
CA SER A 335 -82.10 41.93 -46.32
C SER A 335 -83.15 41.27 -47.22
N SER A 336 -83.56 41.96 -48.30
CA SER A 336 -84.67 41.54 -49.18
C SER A 336 -84.44 40.23 -49.95
N SER A 337 -83.38 39.50 -49.64
CA SER A 337 -82.99 38.20 -50.20
C SER A 337 -83.17 37.02 -49.23
N LEU A 338 -83.51 37.24 -47.96
CA LEU A 338 -83.86 36.17 -47.00
C LEU A 338 -85.27 36.38 -46.46
N ARG A 339 -86.14 35.36 -46.56
CA ARG A 339 -87.44 35.36 -45.89
C ARG A 339 -87.34 34.68 -44.51
N PRO A 340 -88.21 35.01 -43.54
CA PRO A 340 -88.24 34.33 -42.24
C PRO A 340 -88.34 32.79 -42.34
N HIS A 341 -89.11 32.26 -43.28
CA HIS A 341 -89.19 30.82 -43.53
C HIS A 341 -87.84 30.21 -43.98
N ASP A 342 -87.10 30.89 -44.86
CA ASP A 342 -85.82 30.39 -45.37
C ASP A 342 -84.78 30.38 -44.24
N ALA A 343 -84.78 31.43 -43.41
CA ALA A 343 -83.96 31.54 -42.21
C ALA A 343 -84.24 30.41 -41.20
N VAL A 344 -85.50 30.20 -40.82
CA VAL A 344 -85.90 29.13 -39.87
C VAL A 344 -85.58 27.74 -40.43
N SER A 345 -85.75 27.53 -41.74
CA SER A 345 -85.42 26.25 -42.39
C SER A 345 -83.93 25.92 -42.32
N ALA A 346 -83.04 26.91 -42.27
CA ALA A 346 -81.61 26.72 -42.07
C ALA A 346 -81.23 26.35 -40.63
N LEU A 347 -82.05 26.70 -39.63
CA LEU A 347 -81.76 26.40 -38.22
C LEU A 347 -82.03 24.95 -37.84
N GLY A 348 -82.99 24.28 -38.51
CA GLY A 348 -83.33 22.87 -38.24
C GLY A 348 -82.14 21.91 -38.34
N PRO A 349 -81.40 21.88 -39.47
CA PRO A 349 -80.20 21.06 -39.61
C PRO A 349 -79.09 21.38 -38.61
N MET A 350 -78.98 22.64 -38.17
CA MET A 350 -78.03 23.05 -37.13
C MET A 350 -78.45 22.54 -35.75
N TYR A 351 -79.74 22.64 -35.40
CA TYR A 351 -80.31 22.06 -34.18
C TYR A 351 -80.07 20.55 -34.12
N GLU A 352 -80.35 19.82 -35.22
CA GLU A 352 -80.08 18.39 -35.30
C GLU A 352 -78.58 18.07 -35.14
N CYS A 353 -77.69 18.92 -35.65
CA CYS A 353 -76.25 18.78 -35.43
C CYS A 353 -75.88 18.97 -33.94
N HIS A 354 -76.49 19.94 -33.24
CA HIS A 354 -76.26 20.15 -31.81
C HIS A 354 -76.70 18.93 -30.99
N GLU A 355 -77.93 18.47 -31.22
CA GLU A 355 -78.60 17.39 -30.48
C GLU A 355 -77.97 16.01 -30.76
N LYS A 356 -77.69 15.69 -32.02
CA LYS A 356 -77.30 14.33 -32.46
C LYS A 356 -75.78 14.15 -32.64
N SER A 357 -75.00 15.23 -32.63
CA SER A 357 -73.55 15.18 -32.87
C SER A 357 -72.75 15.94 -31.81
N TYR A 358 -72.96 17.25 -31.64
CA TYR A 358 -72.10 18.07 -30.79
C TYR A 358 -72.20 17.74 -29.29
N LEU A 359 -73.40 17.77 -28.71
CA LEU A 359 -73.54 17.51 -27.27
C LEU A 359 -73.16 16.06 -26.88
N PRO A 360 -73.58 15.00 -27.61
CA PRO A 360 -73.15 13.63 -27.35
C PRO A 360 -71.62 13.45 -27.45
N LYS A 361 -70.96 14.11 -28.42
CA LYS A 361 -69.49 14.08 -28.52
C LYS A 361 -68.78 14.78 -27.37
N MET A 362 -69.30 15.92 -26.90
CA MET A 362 -68.74 16.60 -25.74
C MET A 362 -68.84 15.75 -24.47
N GLN A 363 -69.98 15.06 -24.28
CA GLN A 363 -70.17 14.09 -23.19
C GLN A 363 -69.21 12.90 -23.31
N ALA A 364 -69.03 12.32 -24.50
CA ALA A 364 -68.07 11.24 -24.72
C ALA A 364 -66.62 11.67 -24.40
N CYS A 365 -66.23 12.88 -24.79
CA CYS A 365 -64.93 13.47 -24.45
C CYS A 365 -64.78 13.70 -22.94
N ASP A 366 -65.83 14.11 -22.23
CA ASP A 366 -65.81 14.31 -20.77
C ASP A 366 -65.72 12.97 -20.00
N GLY A 367 -66.29 11.89 -20.55
CA GLY A 367 -66.09 10.53 -20.07
C GLY A 367 -64.64 10.06 -20.19
N GLU A 368 -64.02 10.25 -21.37
CA GLU A 368 -62.60 9.92 -21.59
C GLU A 368 -61.66 10.75 -20.69
N ILE A 369 -61.98 12.04 -20.48
CA ILE A 369 -61.24 12.91 -19.55
C ILE A 369 -61.47 12.50 -18.08
N SER A 370 -62.62 11.92 -17.74
CA SER A 370 -62.87 11.33 -16.40
C SER A 370 -62.01 10.10 -16.17
N ASN A 371 -61.95 9.17 -17.14
CA ASN A 371 -61.11 7.97 -17.08
C ASN A 371 -59.61 8.33 -16.85
N LEU A 372 -59.15 9.46 -17.39
CA LEU A 372 -57.80 9.97 -17.15
C LEU A 372 -57.58 10.43 -15.70
N VAL A 373 -58.58 11.06 -15.04
CA VAL A 373 -58.45 11.50 -13.64
C VAL A 373 -58.26 10.28 -12.73
N ASP A 374 -59.05 9.24 -12.93
CA ASP A 374 -58.95 7.99 -12.16
C ASP A 374 -57.57 7.34 -12.34
N PHE A 375 -57.10 7.22 -13.60
CA PHE A 375 -55.75 6.72 -13.91
C PHE A 375 -54.64 7.58 -13.27
N CYS A 376 -54.78 8.90 -13.29
CA CYS A 376 -53.82 9.81 -12.66
C CYS A 376 -53.83 9.68 -11.12
N ASN A 377 -54.98 9.41 -10.51
CA ASN A 377 -55.08 9.17 -9.07
C ASN A 377 -54.49 7.81 -8.66
N ASP A 378 -54.80 6.73 -9.40
CA ASP A 378 -54.17 5.41 -9.19
C ASP A 378 -52.63 5.51 -9.26
N LYS A 379 -52.11 6.20 -10.26
CA LYS A 379 -50.66 6.44 -10.42
C LYS A 379 -50.09 7.37 -9.34
N LYS A 380 -50.86 8.33 -8.84
CA LYS A 380 -50.48 9.14 -7.67
C LYS A 380 -50.36 8.28 -6.41
N ASN A 381 -51.30 7.38 -6.18
CA ASN A 381 -51.29 6.45 -5.05
C ASN A 381 -50.16 5.42 -5.16
N GLU A 382 -49.84 4.93 -6.36
CA GLU A 382 -48.64 4.12 -6.64
C GLU A 382 -47.35 4.87 -6.24
N MET A 383 -47.24 6.16 -6.60
CA MET A 383 -46.10 7.01 -6.19
C MET A 383 -46.06 7.26 -4.67
N ASN A 384 -47.20 7.57 -4.04
CA ASN A 384 -47.30 7.78 -2.59
C ASN A 384 -46.77 6.54 -1.82
N ILE A 385 -47.15 5.33 -2.26
CA ILE A 385 -46.68 4.05 -1.68
C ILE A 385 -45.19 3.81 -1.97
N LEU A 386 -44.71 4.11 -3.19
CA LEU A 386 -43.30 3.99 -3.57
C LEU A 386 -42.42 4.89 -2.69
N VAL A 387 -42.82 6.15 -2.47
CA VAL A 387 -42.11 7.08 -1.59
C VAL A 387 -42.05 6.57 -0.16
N HIS A 388 -43.19 6.11 0.39
CA HIS A 388 -43.24 5.55 1.74
C HIS A 388 -42.25 4.38 1.92
N SER A 389 -42.27 3.40 1.01
CA SER A 389 -41.36 2.26 1.06
C SER A 389 -39.88 2.66 0.87
N TYR A 390 -39.60 3.64 -0.01
CA TYR A 390 -38.25 4.16 -0.21
C TYR A 390 -37.73 4.86 1.05
N MET A 391 -38.56 5.71 1.68
CA MET A 391 -38.19 6.45 2.89
C MET A 391 -37.95 5.53 4.11
N GLN A 392 -38.76 4.48 4.27
CA GLN A 392 -38.52 3.45 5.30
C GLN A 392 -37.18 2.73 5.06
N LYS A 393 -36.84 2.39 3.81
CA LYS A 393 -35.56 1.76 3.47
C LYS A 393 -34.37 2.71 3.65
N VAL A 394 -34.52 4.00 3.31
CA VAL A 394 -33.51 5.03 3.61
C VAL A 394 -33.24 5.10 5.12
N ALA A 395 -34.28 5.15 5.95
CA ALA A 395 -34.14 5.21 7.40
C ALA A 395 -33.44 3.95 7.98
N TYR A 396 -33.77 2.77 7.47
CA TYR A 396 -33.10 1.53 7.84
C TYR A 396 -31.61 1.53 7.48
N ILE A 397 -31.26 1.92 6.24
CA ILE A 397 -29.87 1.97 5.78
C ILE A 397 -29.09 3.04 6.56
N GLN A 398 -29.69 4.19 6.88
CA GLN A 398 -29.09 5.23 7.74
C GLN A 398 -28.85 4.74 9.18
N TYR A 399 -29.76 3.93 9.73
CA TYR A 399 -29.58 3.29 11.03
C TYR A 399 -28.38 2.31 11.02
N THR A 400 -28.31 1.43 10.02
CA THR A 400 -27.20 0.46 9.86
C THR A 400 -25.86 1.15 9.61
N ILE A 401 -25.85 2.24 8.82
CA ILE A 401 -24.70 3.15 8.65
C ILE A 401 -24.22 3.69 10.00
N LYS A 402 -25.14 4.14 10.87
CA LYS A 402 -24.80 4.67 12.19
C LYS A 402 -24.21 3.60 13.11
N ASP A 403 -24.78 2.39 13.11
CA ASP A 403 -24.30 1.27 13.92
C ASP A 403 -22.90 0.78 13.49
N ILE A 404 -22.71 0.55 12.18
CA ILE A 404 -21.40 0.20 11.60
C ILE A 404 -20.37 1.31 11.89
N ARG A 405 -20.76 2.58 11.84
CA ARG A 405 -19.87 3.69 12.20
C ARG A 405 -19.41 3.65 13.66
N CYS A 406 -20.29 3.25 14.59
CA CYS A 406 -19.92 3.07 16.00
C CYS A 406 -18.98 1.86 16.19
N LYS A 407 -19.18 0.78 15.43
CA LYS A 407 -18.35 -0.43 15.50
C LYS A 407 -16.89 -0.19 15.13
N PHE A 408 -16.58 0.71 14.19
CA PHE A 408 -15.18 0.97 13.79
C PHE A 408 -14.25 1.34 14.96
N ALA A 409 -14.70 2.14 15.92
CA ALA A 409 -13.88 2.51 17.09
C ALA A 409 -13.57 1.29 17.98
N VAL A 410 -14.51 0.35 18.10
CA VAL A 410 -14.32 -0.92 18.82
C VAL A 410 -13.35 -1.83 18.07
N PHE A 411 -13.47 -1.91 16.74
CA PHE A 411 -12.57 -2.69 15.89
C PHE A 411 -11.14 -2.14 15.85
N GLN A 412 -10.96 -0.82 15.83
CA GLN A 412 -9.63 -0.17 15.93
C GLN A 412 -8.96 -0.42 17.28
N GLU A 413 -9.71 -0.34 18.38
CA GLU A 413 -9.19 -0.64 19.71
C GLU A 413 -8.86 -2.14 19.88
N ALA A 414 -9.60 -3.02 19.22
CA ALA A 414 -9.30 -4.45 19.19
C ALA A 414 -8.06 -4.79 18.35
N LEU A 415 -7.86 -4.16 17.17
CA LEU A 415 -6.62 -4.24 16.39
C LEU A 415 -5.41 -3.84 17.27
N ARG A 416 -5.50 -2.70 17.96
CA ARG A 416 -4.45 -2.18 18.84
C ARG A 416 -4.10 -3.17 19.96
N ARG A 417 -5.09 -3.57 20.77
CA ARG A 417 -4.90 -4.51 21.89
C ARG A 417 -4.38 -5.87 21.44
N GLN A 418 -4.74 -6.33 20.25
CA GLN A 418 -4.17 -7.57 19.70
C GLN A 418 -2.72 -7.37 19.27
N GLY A 419 -2.35 -6.19 18.74
CA GLY A 419 -0.95 -5.83 18.49
C GLY A 419 -0.13 -5.86 19.77
N ASP A 420 -0.59 -5.18 20.82
CA ASP A 420 0.07 -5.14 22.13
C ASP A 420 0.38 -6.54 22.70
N LEU A 421 -0.55 -7.51 22.52
CA LEU A 421 -0.35 -8.91 22.93
C LEU A 421 0.72 -9.63 22.08
N PHE A 422 0.78 -9.34 20.77
CA PHE A 422 1.69 -9.99 19.84
C PHE A 422 3.12 -9.41 19.85
N GLU A 423 3.34 -8.18 20.30
CA GLU A 423 4.69 -7.61 20.48
C GLU A 423 5.57 -8.51 21.37
N HIS A 424 5.00 -9.10 22.42
CA HIS A 424 5.71 -10.05 23.29
C HIS A 424 6.12 -11.36 22.56
N LEU A 425 5.47 -11.74 21.46
CA LEU A 425 5.88 -12.86 20.60
C LEU A 425 6.96 -12.45 19.60
N LYS A 426 6.94 -11.21 19.08
CA LYS A 426 8.00 -10.70 18.18
C LYS A 426 9.39 -10.78 18.81
N VAL A 427 9.49 -10.64 20.15
CA VAL A 427 10.74 -10.81 20.91
C VAL A 427 11.48 -12.11 20.57
N VAL A 428 10.76 -13.21 20.32
CA VAL A 428 11.36 -14.51 19.96
C VAL A 428 12.16 -14.42 18.66
N ARG A 429 11.68 -13.64 17.68
CA ARG A 429 12.42 -13.36 16.44
C ARG A 429 13.55 -12.36 16.64
N GLY A 430 13.37 -11.37 17.52
CA GLY A 430 14.38 -10.33 17.79
C GLY A 430 15.67 -10.83 18.48
N ILE A 431 15.60 -11.92 19.26
CA ILE A 431 16.77 -12.44 20.02
C ILE A 431 17.94 -12.86 19.11
N GLY A 432 17.67 -13.54 17.99
CA GLY A 432 18.69 -14.01 17.06
C GLY A 432 19.49 -12.88 16.39
N PRO A 433 18.81 -11.93 15.70
CA PRO A 433 19.43 -10.73 15.14
C PRO A 433 20.13 -9.89 16.20
N ALA A 434 19.52 -9.64 17.37
CA ALA A 434 20.15 -8.86 18.42
C ALA A 434 21.48 -9.47 18.90
N TYR A 435 21.56 -10.80 19.01
CA TYR A 435 22.81 -11.48 19.34
C TYR A 435 23.86 -11.41 18.20
N ARG A 436 23.45 -11.56 16.93
CA ARG A 436 24.36 -11.37 15.77
C ARG A 436 24.90 -9.93 15.72
N ALA A 437 24.05 -8.93 16.00
CA ALA A 437 24.44 -7.52 16.12
C ALA A 437 25.49 -7.31 17.22
N CYS A 438 25.30 -7.92 18.40
CA CYS A 438 26.25 -7.81 19.51
C CYS A 438 27.62 -8.42 19.15
N LEU A 439 27.67 -9.56 18.46
CA LEU A 439 28.93 -10.16 18.00
C LEU A 439 29.62 -9.28 16.94
N ALA A 440 28.85 -8.72 16.01
CA ALA A 440 29.38 -7.80 15.01
C ALA A 440 29.93 -6.51 15.64
N GLU A 441 29.24 -5.92 16.62
CA GLU A 441 29.71 -4.74 17.35
C GLU A 441 31.03 -5.01 18.12
N VAL A 442 31.19 -6.20 18.70
CA VAL A 442 32.48 -6.63 19.30
C VAL A 442 33.60 -6.63 18.26
N VAL A 443 33.37 -7.20 17.08
CA VAL A 443 34.36 -7.22 15.99
C VAL A 443 34.67 -5.80 15.50
N ARG A 444 33.64 -4.96 15.31
CA ARG A 444 33.79 -3.55 14.89
C ARG A 444 34.66 -2.76 15.86
N ARG A 445 34.43 -2.88 17.17
CA ARG A 445 35.21 -2.19 18.20
C ARG A 445 36.66 -2.66 18.26
N LYS A 446 36.92 -3.98 18.16
CA LYS A 446 38.29 -4.53 18.10
C LYS A 446 39.04 -4.06 16.84
N ALA A 447 38.36 -3.93 15.71
CA ALA A 447 38.93 -3.37 14.49
C ALA A 447 39.23 -1.86 14.61
N ALA A 448 38.30 -1.08 15.18
CA ALA A 448 38.50 0.34 15.46
C ALA A 448 39.65 0.60 16.45
N MET A 449 39.82 -0.24 17.48
CA MET A 449 40.94 -0.18 18.42
C MET A 449 42.29 -0.34 17.70
N LYS A 450 42.41 -1.28 16.75
CA LYS A 450 43.64 -1.44 15.94
C LYS A 450 43.94 -0.19 15.09
N LEU A 451 42.92 0.41 14.46
CA LEU A 451 43.09 1.66 13.71
C LEU A 451 43.56 2.82 14.60
N TYR A 452 42.94 2.99 15.77
CA TYR A 452 43.29 4.04 16.74
C TYR A 452 44.73 3.88 17.26
N MET A 453 45.15 2.65 17.57
CA MET A 453 46.54 2.36 17.95
C MET A 453 47.53 2.67 16.81
N GLY A 454 47.20 2.33 15.57
CA GLY A 454 48.02 2.66 14.39
C GLY A 454 48.19 4.17 14.18
N MET A 455 47.12 4.96 14.35
CA MET A 455 47.17 6.42 14.27
C MET A 455 48.08 7.04 15.33
N ALA A 456 48.07 6.53 16.56
CA ALA A 456 48.98 6.97 17.61
C ALA A 456 50.44 6.56 17.34
N GLY A 457 50.66 5.37 16.78
CA GLY A 457 51.97 4.93 16.29
C GLY A 457 52.55 5.89 15.25
N GLN A 458 51.76 6.26 14.23
CA GLN A 458 52.17 7.28 13.26
C GLN A 458 52.50 8.63 13.92
N LEU A 459 51.74 9.05 14.94
CA LEU A 459 52.01 10.31 15.63
C LEU A 459 53.37 10.28 16.35
N ALA A 460 53.67 9.19 17.05
CA ALA A 460 54.98 8.97 17.69
C ALA A 460 56.12 8.97 16.65
N GLU A 461 55.95 8.24 15.56
CA GLU A 461 56.96 8.13 14.49
C GLU A 461 57.25 9.47 13.79
N ARG A 462 56.19 10.25 13.46
CA ARG A 462 56.34 11.59 12.87
C ARG A 462 57.08 12.54 13.82
N LEU A 463 56.87 12.43 15.13
CA LEU A 463 57.55 13.25 16.14
C LEU A 463 59.00 12.79 16.36
N ALA A 464 59.26 11.48 16.39
CA ALA A 464 60.62 10.92 16.42
C ALA A 464 61.43 11.32 15.19
N THR A 465 60.84 11.24 13.99
CA THR A 465 61.48 11.67 12.73
C THR A 465 61.81 13.17 12.75
N ARG A 466 60.89 14.02 13.21
CA ARG A 466 61.14 15.46 13.36
C ARG A 466 62.26 15.73 14.36
N ARG A 467 62.25 15.07 15.52
CA ARG A 467 63.35 15.11 16.50
C ARG A 467 64.68 14.75 15.85
N GLU A 468 64.72 13.67 15.07
CA GLU A 468 65.96 13.18 14.45
C GLU A 468 66.53 14.17 13.42
N THR A 469 65.69 14.86 12.66
CA THR A 469 66.13 15.95 11.77
C THR A 469 66.56 17.22 12.52
N GLU A 470 66.13 17.41 13.77
CA GLU A 470 66.54 18.53 14.63
C GLU A 470 67.87 18.22 15.32
N VAL A 471 68.04 17.00 15.84
CA VAL A 471 69.30 16.49 16.40
C VAL A 471 70.41 16.60 15.36
N ARG A 472 70.23 16.04 14.15
CA ARG A 472 71.22 16.14 13.07
C ARG A 472 71.53 17.58 12.64
N ARG A 473 70.59 18.52 12.73
CA ARG A 473 70.85 19.95 12.47
C ARG A 473 71.65 20.63 13.58
N ARG A 474 71.46 20.23 14.84
CA ARG A 474 72.28 20.71 15.98
C ARG A 474 73.69 20.12 15.94
N GLU A 475 73.80 18.83 15.64
CA GLU A 475 75.08 18.13 15.48
C GLU A 475 75.89 18.75 14.34
N GLU A 476 75.30 18.99 13.17
CA GLU A 476 75.97 19.67 12.06
C GLU A 476 76.40 21.10 12.44
N PHE A 477 75.54 21.86 13.11
CA PHE A 477 75.88 23.20 13.59
C PHE A 477 77.06 23.17 14.57
N LEU A 478 77.11 22.22 15.50
CA LEU A 478 78.22 22.04 16.43
C LEU A 478 79.49 21.57 15.71
N ARG A 479 79.38 20.64 14.74
CA ARG A 479 80.48 20.12 13.93
C ARG A 479 81.20 21.23 13.15
N VAL A 480 80.44 22.17 12.58
CA VAL A 480 80.98 23.31 11.84
C VAL A 480 81.57 24.40 12.76
N ASN A 481 80.96 24.68 13.92
CA ASN A 481 81.32 25.86 14.73
C ASN A 481 82.25 25.58 15.93
N SER A 482 82.32 24.34 16.43
CA SER A 482 83.09 23.98 17.64
C SER A 482 84.62 24.03 17.50
N THR A 483 85.12 24.25 16.28
CA THR A 483 86.54 24.54 16.00
C THR A 483 86.91 26.01 16.24
N TYR A 484 85.92 26.92 16.28
CA TYR A 484 86.12 28.37 16.41
C TYR A 484 85.73 28.93 17.78
N ILE A 485 84.92 28.20 18.56
CA ILE A 485 84.37 28.65 19.86
C ILE A 485 84.70 27.60 20.94
N PRO A 486 85.28 28.01 22.10
CA PRO A 486 85.56 27.10 23.21
C PRO A 486 84.31 26.36 23.72
N ARG A 487 84.48 25.09 24.11
CA ARG A 487 83.38 24.19 24.50
C ARG A 487 82.62 24.67 25.74
N ASP A 488 83.30 25.31 26.68
CA ASP A 488 82.72 25.92 27.88
C ASP A 488 81.76 27.07 27.52
N ILE A 489 82.10 27.88 26.52
CA ILE A 489 81.23 28.94 26.01
C ILE A 489 79.99 28.33 25.33
N LEU A 490 80.17 27.34 24.44
CA LEU A 490 79.05 26.64 23.78
C LEU A 490 78.11 25.96 24.79
N ALA A 491 78.66 25.37 25.86
CA ALA A 491 77.89 24.80 26.96
C ALA A 491 77.13 25.87 27.76
N SER A 492 77.76 27.01 28.07
CA SER A 492 77.11 28.13 28.76
C SER A 492 75.95 28.75 27.98
N MET A 493 75.95 28.59 26.65
CA MET A 493 74.86 29.00 25.75
C MET A 493 73.76 27.92 25.57
N GLY A 494 73.87 26.76 26.23
CA GLY A 494 72.91 25.64 26.08
C GLY A 494 72.96 24.92 24.72
N LEU A 495 74.00 25.14 23.91
CA LEU A 495 74.04 24.67 22.52
C LEU A 495 74.29 23.15 22.38
N TYR A 496 74.59 22.45 23.47
CA TYR A 496 74.66 20.98 23.52
C TYR A 496 73.32 20.30 23.87
N ASP A 497 72.27 21.06 24.18
CA ASP A 497 70.97 20.49 24.52
C ASP A 497 70.33 19.81 23.29
N THR A 498 69.85 18.58 23.47
CA THR A 498 69.06 17.85 22.46
C THR A 498 67.60 17.75 22.89
N PRO A 499 66.63 17.68 21.95
CA PRO A 499 65.23 17.50 22.31
C PRO A 499 64.99 16.13 22.99
N ASN A 500 64.10 16.08 23.97
CA ASN A 500 63.64 14.84 24.57
C ASN A 500 62.91 13.94 23.56
N HIS A 501 62.83 12.64 23.85
CA HIS A 501 61.95 11.72 23.14
C HIS A 501 60.48 12.02 23.45
N CYS A 502 59.57 11.60 22.56
CA CYS A 502 58.13 11.80 22.71
C CYS A 502 57.43 10.45 22.85
N ASP A 503 57.04 10.11 24.07
CA ASP A 503 56.30 8.88 24.37
C ASP A 503 54.79 9.12 24.19
N VAL A 504 54.18 8.44 23.20
CA VAL A 504 52.74 8.45 22.98
C VAL A 504 52.12 7.23 23.67
N ASN A 505 51.44 7.45 24.80
CA ASN A 505 50.84 6.39 25.61
C ASN A 505 49.31 6.37 25.44
N ILE A 506 48.74 5.21 25.07
CA ILE A 506 47.29 4.96 25.09
C ILE A 506 46.95 4.13 26.32
N THR A 507 46.07 4.65 27.18
CA THR A 507 45.45 3.87 28.27
C THR A 507 44.59 2.73 27.69
N PRO A 508 44.82 1.45 28.05
CA PRO A 508 44.04 0.34 27.48
C PRO A 508 42.54 0.45 27.75
N PHE A 509 41.74 0.44 26.70
CA PHE A 509 40.28 0.31 26.74
C PHE A 509 39.83 -0.99 26.04
N ASP A 510 38.54 -1.31 26.15
CA ASP A 510 37.90 -2.48 25.52
C ASP A 510 38.51 -3.86 25.87
N THR A 511 39.27 -3.93 26.96
CA THR A 511 39.97 -5.13 27.48
C THR A 511 39.08 -6.29 27.92
N LYS A 512 37.74 -6.13 27.86
CA LYS A 512 36.73 -7.15 28.19
C LYS A 512 35.92 -7.62 26.98
N LEU A 513 36.25 -7.17 25.77
CA LEU A 513 35.60 -7.66 24.54
C LEU A 513 35.94 -9.14 24.30
N LEU A 514 35.00 -9.87 23.70
CA LEU A 514 35.16 -11.31 23.41
C LEU A 514 36.20 -11.53 22.31
N ASP A 515 36.87 -12.69 22.34
CA ASP A 515 37.75 -13.07 21.24
C ASP A 515 36.98 -13.70 20.07
N VAL A 516 36.41 -12.82 19.26
CA VAL A 516 35.58 -13.09 18.08
C VAL A 516 36.20 -12.35 16.89
N ASP A 517 36.18 -12.98 15.71
CA ASP A 517 36.44 -12.37 14.40
C ASP A 517 35.19 -12.57 13.48
N ILE A 518 35.20 -12.01 12.26
CA ILE A 518 34.04 -12.03 11.35
C ILE A 518 33.54 -13.47 11.08
N SER A 519 34.45 -14.42 10.90
CA SER A 519 34.14 -15.86 10.71
C SER A 519 33.42 -16.50 11.89
N ASP A 520 33.61 -15.98 13.10
CA ASP A 520 32.93 -16.49 14.29
C ASP A 520 31.52 -15.90 14.46
N ILE A 521 31.20 -14.76 13.82
CA ILE A 521 29.83 -14.22 13.79
C ILE A 521 28.89 -15.27 13.19
N ASP A 522 29.20 -15.79 11.99
CA ASP A 522 28.34 -16.77 11.31
C ASP A 522 28.39 -18.16 11.95
N ARG A 523 29.42 -18.44 12.75
CA ARG A 523 29.57 -19.69 13.51
C ARG A 523 28.69 -19.73 14.76
N TYR A 524 28.59 -18.62 15.48
CA TYR A 524 27.83 -18.52 16.72
C TYR A 524 26.45 -17.86 16.56
N ALA A 525 26.24 -17.08 15.50
CA ALA A 525 24.97 -16.44 15.15
C ALA A 525 24.72 -16.46 13.62
N PRO A 526 24.37 -17.63 13.05
CA PRO A 526 24.28 -17.80 11.60
C PRO A 526 23.15 -17.00 10.95
N GLU A 527 23.25 -16.75 9.63
CA GLU A 527 22.35 -15.86 8.88
C GLU A 527 20.86 -16.28 8.91
N TYR A 528 20.54 -17.56 9.07
CA TYR A 528 19.15 -18.03 9.20
C TYR A 528 18.41 -17.50 10.45
N LEU A 529 19.15 -16.90 11.41
CA LEU A 529 18.57 -16.20 12.56
C LEU A 529 17.94 -14.86 12.19
N LEU A 530 18.25 -14.29 11.01
CA LEU A 530 17.62 -13.06 10.48
C LEU A 530 16.18 -13.25 9.99
N GLY A 531 15.58 -14.43 10.17
CA GLY A 531 14.21 -14.72 9.69
C GLY A 531 14.10 -14.91 8.17
N LEU A 532 14.97 -14.26 7.39
CA LEU A 532 15.09 -14.35 5.94
C LEU A 532 15.07 -15.82 5.48
N SER A 533 13.96 -16.21 4.85
CA SER A 533 13.79 -17.56 4.32
C SER A 533 14.54 -17.69 3.00
N SER A 534 15.82 -18.07 3.08
CA SER A 534 16.64 -18.44 1.92
C SER A 534 16.05 -19.67 1.21
N ARG A 535 15.07 -19.46 0.33
CA ARG A 535 14.33 -20.52 -0.37
C ARG A 535 15.14 -21.12 -1.52
N SER A 536 16.26 -21.76 -1.18
CA SER A 536 17.14 -22.42 -2.13
C SER A 536 16.95 -23.95 -2.10
N GLU A 537 16.65 -24.49 -3.29
CA GLU A 537 16.72 -25.90 -3.72
C GLU A 537 15.74 -27.00 -3.21
N LYS A 538 15.33 -27.84 -4.18
CA LYS A 538 14.96 -29.29 -4.12
C LYS A 538 13.75 -29.67 -3.25
N HIS A 539 12.55 -29.96 -3.77
CA HIS A 539 12.14 -30.70 -4.98
C HIS A 539 10.62 -30.53 -5.24
N GLY A 540 10.11 -31.06 -6.37
CA GLY A 540 8.70 -31.48 -6.50
C GLY A 540 7.89 -30.79 -7.62
N THR A 541 7.47 -31.57 -8.61
CA THR A 541 6.73 -31.11 -9.80
C THR A 541 5.22 -30.90 -9.51
N SER A 542 4.69 -29.69 -9.69
CA SER A 542 3.26 -29.46 -9.99
C SER A 542 3.01 -28.12 -10.72
N LYS A 543 1.87 -28.03 -11.41
CA LYS A 543 1.58 -27.02 -12.45
C LYS A 543 0.95 -25.71 -11.92
N SER A 544 1.02 -24.67 -12.77
CA SER A 544 0.27 -23.40 -12.85
C SER A 544 -1.17 -23.37 -12.30
N PRO A 545 -1.78 -22.17 -12.03
CA PRO A 545 -1.41 -20.86 -12.61
C PRO A 545 -1.23 -19.68 -11.63
N LEU A 546 -0.49 -18.65 -12.07
CA LEU A 546 -0.55 -17.30 -11.51
C LEU A 546 -1.60 -16.46 -12.27
N SER A 547 -2.48 -15.81 -11.52
CA SER A 547 -3.41 -14.81 -12.06
C SER A 547 -2.72 -13.45 -12.13
N MET A 548 -2.98 -12.67 -13.18
CA MET A 548 -2.53 -11.28 -13.29
C MET A 548 -3.43 -10.37 -12.46
N SER A 549 -2.83 -9.62 -11.54
CA SER A 549 -3.47 -8.48 -10.88
C SER A 549 -2.49 -7.30 -10.93
N ASN A 550 -2.79 -6.35 -11.81
CA ASN A 550 -2.19 -5.02 -11.72
C ASN A 550 -2.89 -4.28 -10.58
N ASP A 551 -2.12 -3.64 -9.71
CA ASP A 551 -2.50 -2.32 -9.23
C ASP A 551 -1.25 -1.43 -9.15
N GLY A 552 -1.42 -0.15 -9.47
CA GLY A 552 -0.34 0.80 -9.73
C GLY A 552 -0.37 1.98 -8.76
N SER A 553 0.16 1.78 -7.56
CA SER A 553 0.27 2.85 -6.55
C SER A 553 1.61 3.59 -6.66
N GLN A 554 1.65 4.63 -7.49
CA GLN A 554 2.68 5.67 -7.38
C GLN A 554 2.38 6.57 -6.17
N LEU A 555 3.05 6.34 -5.04
CA LEU A 555 3.14 7.34 -3.98
C LEU A 555 4.31 8.28 -4.26
N ALA A 556 4.07 9.58 -4.08
CA ALA A 556 5.03 10.62 -4.44
C ALA A 556 6.21 10.67 -3.46
N GLU A 557 7.40 10.97 -3.98
CA GLU A 557 8.58 11.29 -3.20
C GLU A 557 8.28 12.50 -2.30
N THR A 558 8.13 12.23 -1.00
CA THR A 558 8.03 13.26 0.03
C THR A 558 9.37 13.36 0.73
N GLU A 559 9.94 14.56 0.78
CA GLU A 559 11.25 14.82 1.39
C GLU A 559 11.19 14.56 2.91
N LEU A 560 11.69 13.40 3.35
CA LEU A 560 11.93 13.13 4.76
C LEU A 560 13.28 13.70 5.18
N SER A 561 13.24 14.95 5.66
CA SER A 561 14.38 15.67 6.23
C SER A 561 14.92 14.98 7.50
N ASP A 562 16.25 14.86 7.54
CA ASP A 562 17.13 14.97 8.70
C ASP A 562 16.62 14.49 10.08
N PHE A 563 16.38 13.19 10.24
CA PHE A 563 16.41 12.53 11.56
C PHE A 563 17.20 11.21 11.59
N ALA A 564 18.35 11.22 10.93
CA ALA A 564 19.48 10.41 11.36
C ALA A 564 20.45 11.34 12.11
N GLU A 565 20.57 11.20 13.44
CA GLU A 565 21.62 11.88 14.21
C GLU A 565 22.97 11.34 13.76
N LYS A 566 23.57 12.03 12.79
CA LYS A 566 24.93 11.80 12.33
C LYS A 566 25.88 12.27 13.44
N ILE A 567 26.12 11.41 14.43
CA ILE A 567 27.05 11.67 15.54
C ILE A 567 28.40 12.10 14.94
N ASP A 568 28.75 13.36 15.14
CA ASP A 568 29.76 14.04 14.34
C ASP A 568 31.18 13.60 14.72
N CYS A 569 31.69 12.65 13.94
CA CYS A 569 33.07 12.17 13.97
C CYS A 569 33.77 12.36 12.61
N GLU A 570 33.21 13.17 11.69
CA GLU A 570 33.84 13.44 10.39
C GLU A 570 34.54 14.81 10.33
N GLY A 571 34.18 15.76 11.20
CA GLY A 571 34.76 17.11 11.24
C GLY A 571 36.27 17.24 11.55
N LEU A 572 37.02 16.15 11.70
CA LEU A 572 38.45 16.17 12.10
C LEU A 572 39.36 15.22 11.30
N LEU A 573 38.86 14.57 10.24
CA LEU A 573 39.66 13.64 9.40
C LEU A 573 39.83 14.06 7.93
N GLN A 574 39.38 15.28 7.56
CA GLN A 574 39.66 15.92 6.26
C GLN A 574 41.13 16.39 6.14
N GLY A 575 42.09 15.53 6.50
CA GLY A 575 43.49 15.90 6.70
C GLY A 575 44.48 14.74 6.81
N SER A 576 44.11 13.53 6.38
CA SER A 576 45.08 12.45 6.17
C SER A 576 44.94 11.86 4.78
N GLU A 577 45.92 12.17 3.93
CA GLU A 577 46.33 11.23 2.89
C GLU A 577 46.70 9.88 3.53
N VAL A 578 46.63 8.80 2.76
CA VAL A 578 47.10 7.47 3.20
C VAL A 578 48.62 7.42 3.07
N LEU A 579 49.32 8.19 3.92
CA LEU A 579 50.73 7.97 4.21
C LEU A 579 50.88 6.65 4.98
N ASP A 580 51.92 5.90 4.65
CA ASP A 580 52.22 4.62 5.26
C ASP A 580 52.45 4.74 6.79
N ILE A 581 52.14 3.67 7.52
CA ILE A 581 52.50 3.52 8.92
C ILE A 581 53.82 2.73 8.96
N ALA A 582 54.91 3.26 9.52
CA ALA A 582 56.07 2.40 9.71
C ALA A 582 55.75 1.32 10.77
N GLY A 583 56.14 0.07 10.48
CA GLY A 583 55.91 -1.07 11.36
C GLY A 583 54.58 -1.81 11.17
N THR A 584 53.61 -1.28 10.42
CA THR A 584 52.42 -2.03 9.99
C THR A 584 52.10 -1.74 8.52
N SER A 585 51.93 -2.78 7.71
CA SER A 585 51.68 -2.61 6.28
C SER A 585 50.36 -1.86 6.01
N LYS A 586 50.33 -1.08 4.93
CA LYS A 586 49.13 -0.40 4.43
C LYS A 586 47.91 -1.34 4.34
N MET A 587 48.16 -2.60 3.94
CA MET A 587 47.15 -3.65 3.82
C MET A 587 46.58 -4.12 5.18
N GLU A 588 47.31 -4.03 6.29
CA GLU A 588 46.77 -4.34 7.63
C GLU A 588 45.81 -3.24 8.13
N VAL A 589 46.12 -1.98 7.85
CA VAL A 589 45.24 -0.83 8.15
C VAL A 589 43.95 -0.92 7.32
N GLU A 590 44.09 -1.22 6.03
CA GLU A 590 42.96 -1.41 5.11
C GLU A 590 42.11 -2.61 5.52
N ASN A 591 42.71 -3.74 5.90
CA ASN A 591 42.00 -4.88 6.48
C ASN A 591 41.24 -4.49 7.76
N ALA A 592 41.84 -3.73 8.68
CA ALA A 592 41.16 -3.28 9.89
C ALA A 592 39.97 -2.35 9.58
N LYS A 593 40.10 -1.45 8.58
CA LYS A 593 39.01 -0.60 8.11
C LYS A 593 37.87 -1.41 7.50
N LEU A 594 38.17 -2.30 6.55
CA LEU A 594 37.17 -3.16 5.88
C LEU A 594 36.46 -4.08 6.88
N ARG A 595 37.17 -4.63 7.87
CA ARG A 595 36.58 -5.43 8.96
C ARG A 595 35.60 -4.61 9.81
N ALA A 596 35.95 -3.37 10.15
CA ALA A 596 35.05 -2.48 10.88
C ALA A 596 33.80 -2.12 10.05
N GLU A 597 33.96 -1.81 8.77
CA GLU A 597 32.85 -1.46 7.87
C GLU A 597 31.88 -2.64 7.67
N LEU A 598 32.39 -3.84 7.38
CA LEU A 598 31.59 -5.05 7.21
C LEU A 598 30.84 -5.42 8.50
N ALA A 599 31.52 -5.37 9.65
CA ALA A 599 30.89 -5.60 10.94
C ALA A 599 29.79 -4.56 11.25
N SER A 600 30.00 -3.29 10.90
CA SER A 600 28.98 -2.25 11.03
C SER A 600 27.76 -2.50 10.15
N LYS A 601 27.94 -2.98 8.91
CA LYS A 601 26.84 -3.35 8.01
C LYS A 601 26.07 -4.57 8.53
N ILE A 602 26.76 -5.58 9.06
CA ILE A 602 26.11 -6.74 9.70
C ILE A 602 25.25 -6.29 10.89
N ALA A 603 25.79 -5.46 11.79
CA ALA A 603 25.02 -4.93 12.93
C ALA A 603 23.79 -4.13 12.49
N PHE A 604 23.91 -3.30 11.45
CA PHE A 604 22.81 -2.52 10.90
C PHE A 604 21.65 -3.41 10.39
N MET A 605 21.94 -4.41 9.54
CA MET A 605 20.91 -5.35 9.05
C MET A 605 20.21 -6.12 10.17
N CYS A 606 20.96 -6.50 11.20
CA CYS A 606 20.40 -7.17 12.37
C CYS A 606 19.45 -6.26 13.18
N SER A 607 19.61 -4.94 13.06
CA SER A 607 18.83 -3.93 13.78
C SER A 607 17.56 -3.52 13.02
N THR A 608 17.60 -3.49 11.68
CA THR A 608 16.41 -3.22 10.84
C THR A 608 15.49 -4.44 10.67
N CYS A 609 15.97 -5.63 11.03
CA CYS A 609 15.28 -6.92 10.89
C CYS A 609 13.85 -7.07 11.49
N PRO A 610 13.41 -6.38 12.57
CA PRO A 610 12.15 -6.72 13.26
C PRO A 610 10.85 -6.57 12.44
N ASP A 611 10.77 -5.60 11.52
CA ASP A 611 9.50 -5.19 10.88
C ASP A 611 9.43 -5.46 9.37
N PHE A 612 10.44 -6.11 8.77
CA PHE A 612 10.42 -6.50 7.35
C PHE A 612 9.56 -7.75 7.10
N ASP A 613 8.23 -7.59 7.13
CA ASP A 613 7.27 -8.60 6.70
C ASP A 613 6.12 -7.96 5.86
N TYR A 614 6.45 -7.68 4.59
CA TYR A 614 5.49 -7.56 3.46
C TYR A 614 4.65 -6.28 3.25
N GLU A 615 5.25 -5.09 3.37
CA GLU A 615 4.93 -3.95 2.47
C GLU A 615 6.18 -3.51 1.68
N SER A 616 5.98 -2.84 0.55
CA SER A 616 6.91 -2.82 -0.59
C SER A 616 8.30 -2.21 -0.30
N LEU A 617 9.35 -3.04 -0.37
CA LEU A 617 10.73 -2.60 -0.62
C LEU A 617 11.50 -3.65 -1.45
N ASP A 618 12.63 -3.23 -2.02
CA ASP A 618 13.33 -3.93 -3.10
C ASP A 618 14.47 -4.81 -2.57
N ASP A 619 14.16 -6.08 -2.28
CA ASP A 619 15.10 -7.10 -1.80
C ASP A 619 16.40 -7.15 -2.63
N SER A 620 16.32 -6.89 -3.94
CA SER A 620 17.46 -6.98 -4.84
C SER A 620 18.56 -5.96 -4.53
N LYS A 621 18.24 -4.83 -3.88
CA LYS A 621 19.22 -3.80 -3.50
C LYS A 621 20.04 -4.17 -2.28
N ILE A 622 19.45 -4.85 -1.29
CA ILE A 622 20.17 -5.28 -0.08
C ILE A 622 21.07 -6.46 -0.41
N ASP A 623 20.54 -7.45 -1.14
CA ASP A 623 21.27 -8.66 -1.51
C ASP A 623 22.43 -8.37 -2.50
N SER A 624 22.25 -7.41 -3.43
CA SER A 624 23.35 -6.97 -4.31
C SER A 624 24.44 -6.18 -3.56
N ALA A 625 24.08 -5.29 -2.63
CA ALA A 625 25.06 -4.57 -1.81
C ALA A 625 25.86 -5.50 -0.89
N LEU A 626 25.22 -6.55 -0.35
CA LEU A 626 25.90 -7.62 0.39
C LEU A 626 26.85 -8.42 -0.51
N LYS A 627 26.38 -8.82 -1.69
CA LYS A 627 27.18 -9.56 -2.65
C LYS A 627 28.42 -8.75 -3.07
N GLU A 628 28.26 -7.48 -3.40
CA GLU A 628 29.36 -6.59 -3.78
C GLU A 628 30.40 -6.43 -2.65
N ALA A 629 29.95 -6.26 -1.41
CA ALA A 629 30.84 -6.19 -0.25
C ALA A 629 31.58 -7.52 0.01
N ARG A 630 30.91 -8.66 -0.21
CA ARG A 630 31.49 -10.00 -0.05
C ARG A 630 32.50 -10.33 -1.15
N GLU A 631 32.19 -10.00 -2.41
CA GLU A 631 33.09 -10.15 -3.56
C GLU A 631 34.37 -9.31 -3.35
N LYS A 632 34.25 -8.01 -3.04
CA LYS A 632 35.40 -7.13 -2.73
C LYS A 632 36.23 -7.63 -1.55
N THR A 633 35.61 -8.18 -0.51
CA THR A 633 36.33 -8.77 0.62
C THR A 633 37.09 -10.04 0.21
N SER A 634 36.53 -10.85 -0.69
CA SER A 634 37.21 -12.05 -1.22
C SER A 634 38.35 -11.71 -2.20
N GLU A 635 38.21 -10.66 -3.01
CA GLU A 635 39.27 -10.14 -3.88
C GLU A 635 40.46 -9.62 -3.05
N ALA A 636 40.19 -8.86 -1.99
CA ALA A 636 41.23 -8.38 -1.07
C ALA A 636 41.99 -9.53 -0.37
N LEU A 637 41.31 -10.65 -0.07
CA LEU A 637 41.95 -11.85 0.47
C LEU A 637 42.77 -12.60 -0.59
N HIS A 638 42.29 -12.71 -1.83
CA HIS A 638 43.05 -13.32 -2.94
C HIS A 638 44.34 -12.55 -3.24
N LEU A 639 44.25 -11.22 -3.35
CA LEU A 639 45.40 -10.34 -3.55
C LEU A 639 46.43 -10.46 -2.42
N LYS A 640 45.96 -10.65 -1.17
CA LYS A 640 46.86 -10.95 -0.03
C LYS A 640 47.56 -12.29 -0.21
N GLU A 641 46.87 -13.36 -0.61
CA GLU A 641 47.50 -14.66 -0.86
C GLU A 641 48.49 -14.63 -2.03
N GLU A 642 48.21 -13.89 -3.10
CA GLU A 642 49.14 -13.70 -4.22
C GLU A 642 50.38 -12.90 -3.77
N TYR A 643 50.20 -11.86 -2.95
CA TYR A 643 51.32 -11.11 -2.38
C TYR A 643 52.17 -11.97 -1.43
N GLU A 644 51.54 -12.87 -0.66
CA GLU A 644 52.22 -13.86 0.20
C GLU A 644 53.02 -14.88 -0.64
N LYS A 645 52.43 -15.41 -1.72
CA LYS A 645 53.12 -16.28 -2.71
C LYS A 645 54.30 -15.55 -3.38
N HIS A 646 54.14 -14.27 -3.72
CA HIS A 646 55.20 -13.42 -4.28
C HIS A 646 56.35 -13.19 -3.27
N LEU A 647 56.03 -12.85 -2.02
CA LEU A 647 57.01 -12.72 -0.93
C LEU A 647 57.78 -14.03 -0.71
N HIS A 648 57.09 -15.17 -0.70
CA HIS A 648 57.71 -16.48 -0.53
C HIS A 648 58.65 -16.83 -1.71
N SER A 649 58.26 -16.49 -2.94
CA SER A 649 59.10 -16.62 -4.14
C SER A 649 60.34 -15.72 -4.10
N MET A 650 60.18 -14.47 -3.66
CA MET A 650 61.28 -13.52 -3.48
C MET A 650 62.25 -13.98 -2.38
N LEU A 651 61.73 -14.49 -1.26
CA LEU A 651 62.53 -15.01 -0.14
C LEU A 651 63.30 -16.25 -0.57
N LYS A 652 62.68 -17.19 -1.29
CA LYS A 652 63.35 -18.36 -1.90
C LYS A 652 64.44 -17.94 -2.90
N THR A 653 64.18 -16.94 -3.73
CA THR A 653 65.19 -16.37 -4.65
C THR A 653 66.36 -15.77 -3.88
N LYS A 654 66.10 -15.06 -2.77
CA LYS A 654 67.15 -14.52 -1.88
C LYS A 654 67.93 -15.61 -1.16
N GLN A 655 67.27 -16.70 -0.74
CA GLN A 655 67.95 -17.84 -0.13
C GLN A 655 68.91 -18.52 -1.13
N ILE A 656 68.48 -18.78 -2.36
CA ILE A 656 69.34 -19.29 -3.45
C ILE A 656 70.52 -18.33 -3.72
N GLN A 657 70.28 -17.01 -3.64
CA GLN A 657 71.32 -16.00 -3.78
C GLN A 657 72.33 -16.03 -2.60
N CYS A 658 71.88 -16.30 -1.37
CA CYS A 658 72.75 -16.52 -0.21
C CYS A 658 73.56 -17.82 -0.34
N GLU A 659 72.93 -18.94 -0.71
CA GLU A 659 73.61 -20.22 -0.99
C GLU A 659 74.66 -20.09 -2.10
N SER A 660 74.43 -19.20 -3.08
CA SER A 660 75.40 -18.85 -4.12
C SER A 660 76.58 -18.04 -3.57
N TYR A 661 76.37 -17.14 -2.60
CA TYR A 661 77.47 -16.41 -1.95
C TYR A 661 78.25 -17.32 -0.99
N GLU A 662 77.57 -18.20 -0.25
CA GLU A 662 78.19 -19.15 0.67
C GLU A 662 79.09 -20.15 -0.07
N LYS A 663 78.62 -20.73 -1.19
CA LYS A 663 79.47 -21.53 -2.09
C LYS A 663 80.66 -20.73 -2.64
N ARG A 664 80.48 -19.44 -2.94
CA ARG A 664 81.57 -18.59 -3.44
C ARG A 664 82.59 -18.24 -2.36
N ILE A 665 82.16 -18.12 -1.10
CA ILE A 665 83.06 -17.99 0.06
C ILE A 665 83.87 -19.29 0.20
N GLN A 666 83.21 -20.45 0.19
CA GLN A 666 83.87 -21.76 0.24
C GLN A 666 84.87 -21.96 -0.91
N GLU A 667 84.55 -21.57 -2.15
CA GLU A 667 85.50 -21.57 -3.27
C GLU A 667 86.72 -20.68 -3.04
N LEU A 668 86.57 -19.55 -2.35
CA LEU A 668 87.66 -18.61 -2.06
C LEU A 668 88.51 -19.09 -0.87
N GLU A 669 87.90 -19.70 0.14
CA GLU A 669 88.56 -20.35 1.27
C GLU A 669 89.36 -21.59 0.82
N GLN A 670 88.79 -22.40 -0.09
CA GLN A 670 89.46 -23.50 -0.77
C GLN A 670 90.70 -22.97 -1.52
N ARG A 671 90.53 -21.96 -2.39
CA ARG A 671 91.66 -21.37 -3.14
C ARG A 671 92.72 -20.75 -2.23
N LEU A 672 92.33 -20.12 -1.12
CA LEU A 672 93.26 -19.61 -0.11
C LEU A 672 94.06 -20.75 0.54
N SER A 673 93.41 -21.88 0.83
CA SER A 673 94.04 -23.09 1.39
C SER A 673 94.97 -23.78 0.39
N ASP A 674 94.57 -23.86 -0.88
CA ASP A 674 95.38 -24.36 -1.99
C ASP A 674 96.64 -23.48 -2.19
N HIS A 675 96.47 -22.16 -2.09
CA HIS A 675 97.58 -21.19 -2.21
C HIS A 675 98.49 -21.16 -0.98
N TYR A 676 97.98 -21.48 0.21
CA TYR A 676 98.77 -21.67 1.43
C TYR A 676 99.58 -22.96 1.40
N SER A 677 99.01 -24.05 0.89
CA SER A 677 99.66 -25.35 0.79
C SER A 677 100.72 -25.40 -0.33
N GLN A 678 100.50 -24.71 -1.47
CA GLN A 678 101.56 -24.41 -2.43
C GLN A 678 102.68 -23.51 -1.83
N GLY A 679 102.36 -22.72 -0.81
CA GLY A 679 103.32 -21.90 -0.07
C GLY A 679 104.21 -22.66 0.93
N HIS A 680 104.09 -23.98 1.05
CA HIS A 680 104.82 -24.77 2.05
C HIS A 680 105.66 -25.95 1.48
N THR A 681 105.79 -26.07 0.17
CA THR A 681 106.64 -27.10 -0.47
C THR A 681 108.03 -26.61 -0.89
N HIS A 682 108.63 -25.69 -0.12
CA HIS A 682 110.04 -25.29 -0.26
C HIS A 682 110.67 -24.98 1.11
N SER A 683 112.02 -25.10 1.17
CA SER A 683 112.88 -25.12 2.37
C SER A 683 112.57 -26.22 3.38
N ALA A 684 113.57 -27.08 3.62
CA ALA A 684 113.52 -28.19 4.54
C ALA A 684 114.38 -27.91 5.80
N ASP A 685 114.23 -28.83 6.76
CA ASP A 685 115.28 -29.37 7.62
C ASP A 685 115.54 -28.81 9.03
N GLU A 686 116.11 -29.71 9.86
CA GLU A 686 116.82 -29.54 11.14
C GLU A 686 116.26 -28.61 12.25
N GLY A 687 115.14 -29.03 12.85
CA GLY A 687 115.13 -29.66 14.20
C GLY A 687 115.69 -28.92 15.46
N VAL A 688 115.77 -29.69 16.56
CA VAL A 688 116.37 -29.35 17.89
C VAL A 688 115.62 -28.25 18.70
N SER A 689 115.18 -28.44 19.95
CA SER A 689 115.12 -29.66 20.78
C SER A 689 114.16 -29.53 21.98
N ASN A 690 113.31 -30.56 22.15
CA ASN A 690 113.09 -31.34 23.37
C ASN A 690 112.54 -30.77 24.71
N LEU A 691 111.69 -31.64 25.30
CA LEU A 691 111.50 -31.90 26.75
C LEU A 691 110.71 -30.84 27.58
N THR A 692 109.84 -31.20 28.55
CA THR A 692 109.57 -32.53 29.17
C THR A 692 108.13 -32.60 29.77
N VAL A 693 107.51 -33.79 29.74
CA VAL A 693 106.73 -34.44 30.86
C VAL A 693 105.57 -33.70 31.57
N SER A 694 104.42 -34.30 31.89
CA SER A 694 103.76 -35.56 31.48
C SER A 694 102.32 -35.67 32.03
N ALA A 695 101.64 -36.78 31.72
CA ALA A 695 100.70 -37.52 32.59
C ALA A 695 99.20 -37.10 32.72
N VAL A 696 98.37 -38.06 32.27
CA VAL A 696 97.15 -38.58 32.96
C VAL A 696 95.80 -37.85 32.74
N LYS A 697 95.11 -38.37 31.71
CA LYS A 697 93.74 -38.95 31.72
C LYS A 697 92.45 -38.09 31.78
N ASN A 698 91.55 -38.55 30.91
CA ASN A 698 90.09 -38.64 30.98
C ASN A 698 89.20 -37.45 30.55
N ASP A 699 88.37 -37.81 29.57
CA ASP A 699 86.97 -37.44 29.27
C ASP A 699 86.55 -36.01 28.91
N ASP A 700 85.88 -35.98 27.75
CA ASP A 700 84.83 -35.09 27.24
C ASP A 700 85.02 -33.56 27.14
N SER A 701 85.32 -33.17 25.89
CA SER A 701 84.36 -32.42 25.03
C SER A 701 84.00 -30.97 25.40
N LYS A 702 84.92 -30.08 25.02
CA LYS A 702 84.75 -28.70 24.48
C LYS A 702 83.52 -27.89 24.93
N SER A 703 83.62 -26.80 25.69
CA SER A 703 84.42 -25.56 25.54
C SER A 703 83.93 -24.58 24.46
N ASP A 704 83.31 -23.48 24.91
CA ASP A 704 83.35 -22.18 24.24
C ASP A 704 84.80 -21.66 24.10
N MET A 705 85.01 -20.60 23.31
CA MET A 705 85.88 -19.47 23.71
C MET A 705 85.43 -18.15 23.04
N PRO A 706 85.64 -16.95 23.65
CA PRO A 706 85.08 -15.68 23.17
C PRO A 706 86.10 -14.52 23.01
N HIS A 707 85.57 -13.32 22.71
CA HIS A 707 86.12 -11.96 22.95
C HIS A 707 87.19 -11.32 22.00
N MET A 708 86.72 -10.30 21.26
CA MET A 708 87.16 -8.87 21.21
C MET A 708 88.21 -8.39 22.25
N PRO A 709 89.03 -7.32 22.00
CA PRO A 709 88.51 -5.93 21.79
C PRO A 709 89.37 -4.88 21.02
N THR A 710 88.86 -3.63 20.95
CA THR A 710 89.52 -2.31 20.66
C THR A 710 90.06 -2.07 19.22
N GLU A 711 89.80 -0.99 18.43
CA GLU A 711 89.63 0.49 18.59
C GLU A 711 90.87 1.29 18.09
N VAL A 712 90.82 2.48 17.45
CA VAL A 712 89.75 3.43 17.02
C VAL A 712 90.19 4.15 15.72
N MET A 713 89.29 4.63 14.83
CA MET A 713 89.28 6.00 14.24
C MET A 713 88.15 6.25 13.21
N ASP A 714 87.87 7.52 12.91
CA ASP A 714 86.62 7.99 12.26
C ASP A 714 86.80 9.18 11.26
N GLU A 715 85.85 9.27 10.32
CA GLU A 715 85.43 10.23 9.26
C GLU A 715 86.18 11.52 8.77
N VAL A 716 85.61 12.06 7.67
CA VAL A 716 85.60 13.42 7.04
C VAL A 716 86.74 13.94 6.13
N SER A 717 86.40 14.16 4.84
CA SER A 717 86.28 15.49 4.17
C SER A 717 86.94 15.69 2.78
N CYS A 718 86.47 16.73 2.07
CA CYS A 718 86.93 17.34 0.80
C CYS A 718 86.58 16.63 -0.54
N ALA A 719 86.43 17.32 -1.70
CA ALA A 719 86.00 18.70 -2.02
C ALA A 719 85.92 18.89 -3.57
N SER A 720 85.08 19.83 -4.06
CA SER A 720 85.22 20.51 -5.38
C SER A 720 85.06 19.64 -6.67
N SER A 721 84.83 20.16 -7.88
CA SER A 721 84.47 21.50 -8.39
C SER A 721 83.87 21.41 -9.82
N SER A 722 83.20 22.48 -10.28
CA SER A 722 82.65 22.63 -11.64
C SER A 722 83.54 23.43 -12.60
N SER A 723 83.52 23.12 -13.92
CA SER A 723 83.56 24.15 -14.99
C SER A 723 83.38 23.61 -16.42
N ASN A 724 82.40 24.14 -17.17
CA ASN A 724 82.34 24.40 -18.64
C ASN A 724 82.72 23.27 -19.65
N ILE A 725 82.01 23.07 -20.77
CA ILE A 725 81.85 24.04 -21.90
C ILE A 725 80.40 24.12 -22.44
N LYS A 726 80.18 25.04 -23.38
CA LYS A 726 78.92 25.68 -23.81
C LYS A 726 78.44 25.17 -25.22
N PRO A 727 77.37 25.70 -25.86
CA PRO A 727 76.07 25.01 -25.94
C PRO A 727 75.53 24.78 -27.39
N GLY A 728 74.34 24.18 -27.54
CA GLY A 728 73.56 24.27 -28.79
C GLY A 728 72.13 23.73 -28.74
N SER A 729 71.16 24.55 -29.20
CA SER A 729 69.77 24.22 -29.65
C SER A 729 68.82 23.48 -28.66
N LYS A 730 67.54 23.86 -28.39
CA LYS A 730 66.36 24.06 -29.27
C LYS A 730 66.09 22.82 -30.17
N GLN A 731 64.87 22.29 -30.35
CA GLN A 731 63.52 22.88 -30.26
C GLN A 731 62.43 21.76 -30.34
N ILE A 732 61.15 22.08 -30.07
CA ILE A 732 59.92 21.47 -30.69
C ILE A 732 59.61 19.98 -30.32
N LYS A 733 58.43 19.65 -29.73
CA LYS A 733 57.07 19.33 -30.30
C LYS A 733 57.02 18.14 -31.27
N GLU A 734 55.90 17.39 -31.21
CA GLU A 734 55.28 16.60 -32.29
C GLU A 734 56.09 15.39 -32.86
N GLN A 735 55.53 14.45 -33.63
CA GLN A 735 54.19 13.78 -33.67
C GLN A 735 54.23 12.74 -34.83
N GLU A 736 53.72 11.51 -34.59
CA GLU A 736 53.39 10.48 -35.61
C GLU A 736 54.51 9.91 -36.53
N GLY A 737 54.19 8.79 -37.21
CA GLY A 737 55.10 7.89 -37.94
C GLY A 737 55.42 6.62 -37.13
N LEU A 738 54.92 5.40 -37.41
CA LEU A 738 54.53 4.74 -38.68
C LEU A 738 55.70 4.76 -39.68
N ASP A 739 56.21 3.64 -40.22
CA ASP A 739 55.73 2.25 -40.37
C ASP A 739 56.84 1.22 -39.98
N ASP A 740 56.79 -0.11 -40.15
CA ASP A 740 55.96 -1.02 -40.96
C ASP A 740 55.89 -2.45 -40.35
N ASN A 741 55.18 -3.37 -41.01
CA ASN A 741 54.98 -4.81 -40.77
C ASN A 741 56.26 -5.61 -40.39
N MET A 742 56.19 -6.73 -39.63
CA MET A 742 55.78 -8.03 -40.18
C MET A 742 55.41 -9.13 -39.15
N THR A 743 54.74 -10.15 -39.69
CA THR A 743 54.34 -11.44 -39.11
C THR A 743 55.45 -12.22 -38.38
N ASP A 744 55.06 -13.06 -37.41
CA ASP A 744 55.90 -14.14 -36.84
C ASP A 744 55.33 -15.53 -37.18
N SER A 745 56.18 -16.57 -37.24
CA SER A 745 55.80 -17.95 -37.57
C SER A 745 56.90 -18.99 -37.29
N SER A 746 56.61 -19.98 -36.42
CA SER A 746 57.34 -21.26 -36.33
C SER A 746 56.49 -22.35 -35.66
N GLY A 747 56.65 -23.67 -35.92
CA GLY A 747 57.36 -24.31 -37.04
C GLY A 747 58.28 -25.49 -36.68
N MET A 748 57.72 -26.70 -36.49
CA MET A 748 58.38 -28.04 -36.55
C MET A 748 57.25 -29.07 -36.83
N ILE A 749 57.27 -29.97 -37.82
CA ILE A 749 58.24 -30.99 -38.32
C ILE A 749 58.16 -32.32 -37.53
N ASN A 750 57.71 -33.36 -38.26
CA ASN A 750 57.58 -34.80 -37.91
C ASN A 750 58.84 -35.57 -38.46
N PRO A 751 59.17 -36.87 -38.15
CA PRO A 751 58.32 -38.04 -38.49
C PRO A 751 58.52 -39.38 -37.70
N GLN A 752 57.77 -40.42 -38.11
CA GLN A 752 57.97 -41.90 -37.94
C GLN A 752 57.67 -42.53 -36.55
N LEU A 753 57.24 -43.80 -36.39
CA LEU A 753 56.61 -44.91 -37.21
C LEU A 753 56.23 -46.01 -36.17
N ASP A 754 55.35 -47.02 -36.33
CA ASP A 754 54.37 -47.55 -37.32
C ASP A 754 53.32 -48.39 -36.49
N SER A 755 52.43 -49.32 -36.89
CA SER A 755 52.07 -50.07 -38.12
C SER A 755 50.59 -50.50 -38.10
N SER A 756 49.95 -50.49 -39.30
CA SER A 756 48.88 -51.38 -39.82
C SER A 756 47.56 -51.61 -39.01
N MET A 757 46.44 -52.07 -39.58
CA MET A 757 46.09 -52.57 -40.93
C MET A 757 44.80 -51.92 -41.50
N LEU A 758 44.61 -52.03 -42.83
CA LEU A 758 43.34 -51.79 -43.55
C LEU A 758 42.43 -53.06 -43.49
N ASP A 759 41.23 -53.22 -44.08
CA ASP A 759 40.54 -52.68 -45.28
C ASP A 759 39.05 -53.19 -45.24
N PRO A 760 38.13 -53.01 -46.23
CA PRO A 760 37.94 -51.95 -47.23
C PRO A 760 36.45 -51.48 -47.43
N HIS A 761 36.24 -50.43 -48.25
CA HIS A 761 35.15 -50.22 -49.25
C HIS A 761 33.61 -50.35 -48.96
N ARG A 762 32.87 -49.27 -49.35
CA ARG A 762 31.73 -49.15 -50.33
C ARG A 762 30.54 -50.16 -50.32
N GLU A 763 29.28 -49.80 -50.63
CA GLU A 763 28.58 -48.53 -50.98
C GLU A 763 27.03 -48.73 -50.90
N GLU A 764 26.24 -47.65 -51.01
CA GLU A 764 24.82 -47.59 -51.46
C GLU A 764 23.62 -48.10 -50.57
N GLU A 765 22.43 -47.61 -50.99
CA GLU A 765 21.01 -47.96 -50.72
C GLU A 765 20.34 -47.85 -49.31
N HIS A 766 19.67 -46.70 -49.11
CA HIS A 766 18.21 -46.52 -48.99
C HIS A 766 17.33 -47.38 -48.01
N GLU A 767 16.69 -46.61 -47.11
CA GLU A 767 15.24 -46.60 -46.80
C GLU A 767 14.52 -47.62 -45.87
N ASN A 768 13.82 -47.00 -44.91
CA ASN A 768 12.41 -47.25 -44.53
C ASN A 768 11.93 -48.68 -44.18
N LEU A 769 11.81 -48.93 -42.88
CA LEU A 769 10.57 -49.49 -42.32
C LEU A 769 9.59 -48.34 -42.04
N PRO A 770 8.29 -48.51 -42.35
CA PRO A 770 7.38 -49.25 -41.47
C PRO A 770 6.60 -50.35 -42.25
N VAL A 771 5.90 -51.30 -41.62
CA VAL A 771 4.59 -51.09 -40.98
C VAL A 771 4.11 -52.33 -40.17
N LYS A 772 3.68 -52.08 -38.92
CA LYS A 772 2.68 -52.79 -38.07
C LYS A 772 2.84 -54.25 -37.61
N ASP A 773 2.66 -54.37 -36.29
CA ASP A 773 1.77 -55.28 -35.54
C ASP A 773 1.53 -56.74 -35.98
N LYS A 774 1.98 -57.65 -35.09
CA LYS A 774 1.16 -58.66 -34.38
C LYS A 774 0.08 -59.43 -35.17
N LYS A 775 0.18 -60.76 -35.15
CA LYS A 775 -0.47 -61.55 -34.06
C LYS A 775 0.12 -62.96 -33.91
N ASP A 776 -0.09 -63.53 -32.73
CA ASP A 776 0.24 -64.88 -32.27
C ASP A 776 -0.41 -66.00 -33.12
N THR A 777 0.18 -67.21 -33.13
CA THR A 777 -0.42 -68.44 -32.51
C THR A 777 0.46 -69.69 -32.72
N GLY A 778 1.07 -70.19 -31.64
CA GLY A 778 1.44 -71.61 -31.43
C GLY A 778 2.39 -72.30 -32.44
N LEU A 779 2.60 -73.62 -32.38
CA LEU A 779 2.51 -74.55 -31.24
C LEU A 779 3.21 -75.88 -31.56
N ALA A 780 3.80 -76.51 -30.54
CA ALA A 780 4.13 -77.94 -30.46
C ALA A 780 5.27 -78.53 -31.34
N ALA A 781 5.64 -79.74 -30.91
CA ALA A 781 6.57 -80.76 -31.44
C ALA A 781 6.69 -80.87 -32.98
N GLY A 782 7.76 -81.45 -33.54
CA GLY A 782 8.85 -82.22 -32.93
C GLY A 782 9.14 -83.50 -33.73
N GLY A 783 10.21 -84.21 -33.34
CA GLY A 783 10.74 -85.43 -33.97
C GLY A 783 12.24 -85.48 -33.64
N ASP A 784 12.76 -86.51 -32.95
CA ASP A 784 12.89 -87.92 -33.37
C ASP A 784 13.76 -88.06 -34.65
N ILE A 785 14.71 -89.00 -34.73
CA ILE A 785 14.59 -90.40 -34.31
C ILE A 785 15.75 -90.92 -33.45
N THR A 786 15.42 -91.90 -32.62
CA THR A 786 16.27 -92.65 -31.69
C THR A 786 17.08 -93.81 -32.32
N LEU A 787 18.21 -94.15 -31.68
CA LEU A 787 18.77 -95.50 -31.48
C LEU A 787 19.26 -96.35 -32.68
N ALA A 788 20.44 -96.94 -32.49
CA ALA A 788 20.82 -98.23 -33.07
C ALA A 788 21.64 -99.05 -32.05
N THR A 789 21.31 -100.33 -31.86
CA THR A 789 21.89 -101.24 -30.84
C THR A 789 22.55 -102.47 -31.44
N SER A 790 23.78 -102.80 -31.05
CA SER A 790 24.40 -104.15 -31.05
C SER A 790 25.76 -104.06 -30.33
N SER A 791 26.26 -104.93 -29.42
CA SER A 791 26.08 -106.35 -29.05
C SER A 791 27.18 -107.30 -29.57
N MET A 792 27.49 -108.34 -28.78
CA MET A 792 28.57 -109.37 -28.87
C MET A 792 30.00 -108.88 -28.55
N ALA A 793 30.88 -109.50 -27.74
CA ALA A 793 31.00 -110.76 -26.96
C ALA A 793 31.85 -111.91 -27.58
N VAL A 794 32.46 -112.74 -26.70
CA VAL A 794 33.21 -114.01 -26.96
C VAL A 794 34.64 -113.77 -27.53
N SER A 795 35.74 -114.44 -27.13
CA SER A 795 35.97 -115.80 -26.59
C SER A 795 37.28 -115.97 -25.75
N ILE A 796 37.27 -116.86 -24.73
CA ILE A 796 38.14 -118.07 -24.49
C ILE A 796 39.70 -117.92 -24.60
N SER A 797 40.60 -118.50 -23.76
CA SER A 797 40.58 -119.78 -23.00
C SER A 797 41.47 -119.84 -21.72
N HIS A 798 41.15 -120.82 -20.85
CA HIS A 798 41.96 -121.49 -19.80
C HIS A 798 43.03 -122.48 -20.43
N PRO A 799 43.82 -123.36 -19.73
CA PRO A 799 43.73 -123.82 -18.33
C PRO A 799 45.07 -124.05 -17.53
N GLN A 800 44.89 -124.14 -16.20
CA GLN A 800 45.42 -125.13 -15.23
C GLN A 800 46.74 -125.95 -15.41
N ASN A 801 47.45 -126.03 -14.26
CA ASN A 801 47.90 -127.25 -13.53
C ASN A 801 49.27 -127.95 -13.70
N ASP A 802 49.64 -128.53 -12.55
CA ASP A 802 50.43 -129.73 -12.24
C ASP A 802 51.98 -129.73 -12.10
N ILE A 803 52.37 -130.31 -10.97
CA ILE A 803 53.68 -130.70 -10.41
C ILE A 803 53.76 -132.23 -10.62
N PRO A 804 54.88 -132.87 -11.07
CA PRO A 804 55.85 -133.41 -10.08
C PRO A 804 57.29 -133.78 -10.53
N SER A 805 58.14 -134.02 -9.51
CA SER A 805 59.19 -135.06 -9.41
C SER A 805 60.41 -135.07 -10.38
N GLU A 806 61.50 -135.83 -10.16
CA GLU A 806 62.23 -136.40 -8.99
C GLU A 806 63.40 -137.30 -9.51
N VAL A 807 64.28 -137.82 -8.64
CA VAL A 807 65.31 -138.88 -8.91
C VAL A 807 66.48 -138.43 -9.84
N THR A 808 67.75 -138.28 -9.43
CA THR A 808 68.74 -139.12 -8.68
C THR A 808 69.57 -140.06 -9.57
N GLY A 809 70.91 -139.92 -9.49
CA GLY A 809 71.95 -140.71 -10.19
C GLY A 809 73.07 -139.79 -10.70
N GLU A 810 74.37 -140.10 -10.61
CA GLU A 810 75.06 -141.29 -10.07
C GLU A 810 76.47 -140.93 -9.50
N GLN A 811 76.96 -141.80 -8.60
CA GLN A 811 78.36 -142.21 -8.32
C GLN A 811 79.47 -141.17 -7.99
N ASP A 812 80.18 -141.44 -6.89
CA ASP A 812 81.64 -141.46 -6.65
C ASP A 812 82.61 -140.58 -7.48
N LEU A 813 83.67 -139.96 -6.92
CA LEU A 813 84.44 -140.30 -5.70
C LEU A 813 84.74 -139.10 -4.78
N ASP A 814 85.29 -139.44 -3.61
CA ASP A 814 86.03 -138.65 -2.61
C ASP A 814 85.33 -137.50 -1.87
N ALA A 815 85.52 -137.49 -0.54
CA ALA A 815 84.69 -136.76 0.40
C ALA A 815 85.44 -135.67 1.17
N LYS A 816 85.36 -134.42 0.69
CA LYS A 816 85.41 -133.24 1.58
C LYS A 816 84.80 -131.95 1.05
N GLU A 817 84.89 -131.66 -0.24
CA GLU A 817 84.56 -130.32 -0.79
C GLU A 817 83.06 -130.05 -0.99
N ARG A 818 82.20 -131.08 -0.94
CA ARG A 818 80.77 -130.97 -1.27
C ARG A 818 79.88 -130.30 -0.21
N SER A 819 80.39 -129.99 0.98
CA SER A 819 79.56 -129.48 2.09
C SER A 819 79.20 -127.99 1.97
N ASP A 820 80.11 -127.17 1.44
CA ASP A 820 80.02 -125.71 1.63
C ASP A 820 79.15 -125.04 0.55
N LEU A 821 79.18 -125.55 -0.68
CA LEU A 821 78.44 -125.01 -1.84
C LEU A 821 76.91 -125.07 -1.68
N LEU A 822 76.41 -126.01 -0.87
CA LEU A 822 74.96 -126.24 -0.70
C LEU A 822 74.29 -125.18 0.20
N LEU A 823 75.04 -124.57 1.13
CA LEU A 823 74.54 -123.52 2.01
C LEU A 823 74.39 -122.17 1.30
N GLU A 824 75.29 -121.86 0.37
CA GLU A 824 75.31 -120.59 -0.36
C GLU A 824 74.08 -120.44 -1.28
N LEU A 825 73.74 -121.49 -2.03
CA LEU A 825 72.57 -121.51 -2.92
C LEU A 825 71.24 -121.29 -2.19
N GLN A 826 71.10 -121.76 -0.94
CA GLN A 826 69.85 -121.63 -0.19
C GLN A 826 69.58 -120.19 0.29
N GLY A 827 70.62 -119.38 0.50
CA GLY A 827 70.47 -117.96 0.85
C GLY A 827 69.92 -117.12 -0.29
N VAL A 828 70.44 -117.30 -1.51
CA VAL A 828 70.10 -116.49 -2.70
C VAL A 828 68.61 -116.59 -3.05
N VAL A 829 68.00 -117.76 -2.91
CA VAL A 829 66.57 -117.97 -3.26
C VAL A 829 65.64 -117.18 -2.33
N ALA A 830 65.91 -117.17 -1.02
CA ALA A 830 65.11 -116.42 -0.05
C ALA A 830 65.17 -114.91 -0.30
N GLU A 831 66.35 -114.40 -0.65
CA GLU A 831 66.57 -112.98 -0.96
C GLU A 831 65.79 -112.54 -2.22
N LYS A 832 65.70 -113.40 -3.24
CA LYS A 832 64.91 -113.14 -4.46
C LYS A 832 63.40 -113.14 -4.23
N SER A 833 62.87 -113.98 -3.33
CA SER A 833 61.44 -113.97 -3.00
C SER A 833 61.03 -112.64 -2.38
N LYS A 834 61.79 -112.16 -1.38
CA LYS A 834 61.51 -110.89 -0.69
C LYS A 834 61.52 -109.68 -1.64
N LEU A 835 62.42 -109.68 -2.62
CA LEU A 835 62.48 -108.65 -3.68
C LEU A 835 61.22 -108.62 -4.56
N LEU A 836 60.54 -109.77 -4.74
CA LEU A 836 59.30 -109.84 -5.52
C LEU A 836 58.13 -109.20 -4.76
N ASP A 837 57.96 -109.56 -3.49
CA ASP A 837 56.90 -109.02 -2.61
C ASP A 837 57.03 -107.49 -2.46
N GLU A 838 58.27 -107.00 -2.30
CA GLU A 838 58.61 -105.58 -2.28
C GLU A 838 58.37 -104.86 -3.61
N SER A 839 58.20 -105.59 -4.72
CA SER A 839 57.88 -105.02 -6.04
C SER A 839 56.36 -104.97 -6.27
N GLU A 840 55.61 -106.01 -5.88
CA GLU A 840 54.15 -106.03 -5.98
C GLU A 840 53.51 -104.95 -5.11
N ALA A 841 54.00 -104.77 -3.88
CA ALA A 841 53.56 -103.71 -2.98
C ALA A 841 53.75 -102.30 -3.59
N LYS A 842 54.85 -102.07 -4.33
CA LYS A 842 55.12 -100.81 -5.04
C LYS A 842 54.17 -100.62 -6.23
N VAL A 843 53.93 -101.66 -7.02
CA VAL A 843 52.97 -101.61 -8.14
C VAL A 843 51.56 -101.26 -7.64
N LYS A 844 51.12 -101.88 -6.52
CA LYS A 844 49.82 -101.58 -5.92
C LYS A 844 49.72 -100.14 -5.39
N SER A 845 50.78 -99.63 -4.75
CA SER A 845 50.83 -98.23 -4.32
C SER A 845 50.70 -97.26 -5.51
N LEU A 846 51.36 -97.56 -6.63
CA LEU A 846 51.31 -96.72 -7.83
C LEU A 846 49.94 -96.75 -8.53
N THR A 847 49.24 -97.87 -8.55
CA THR A 847 47.87 -97.91 -9.12
C THR A 847 46.86 -97.14 -8.27
N GLU A 848 47.01 -97.13 -6.95
CA GLU A 848 46.21 -96.31 -6.04
C GLU A 848 46.51 -94.79 -6.22
N GLU A 849 47.77 -94.40 -6.48
CA GLU A 849 48.11 -93.02 -6.83
C GLU A 849 47.55 -92.58 -8.19
N VAL A 850 47.59 -93.43 -9.21
CA VAL A 850 46.95 -93.15 -10.52
C VAL A 850 45.44 -92.96 -10.36
N ALA A 851 44.77 -93.79 -9.56
CA ALA A 851 43.35 -93.65 -9.25
C ALA A 851 43.01 -92.42 -8.39
N LYS A 852 43.98 -91.82 -7.71
CA LYS A 852 43.85 -90.49 -7.09
C LYS A 852 43.99 -89.38 -8.13
N LEU A 853 45.03 -89.42 -8.96
CA LEU A 853 45.31 -88.42 -10.00
C LEU A 853 44.17 -88.26 -11.01
N VAL A 854 43.57 -89.37 -11.46
CA VAL A 854 42.42 -89.32 -12.40
C VAL A 854 41.24 -88.55 -11.81
N ARG A 855 40.90 -88.75 -10.53
CA ARG A 855 39.82 -88.02 -9.85
C ARG A 855 40.15 -86.54 -9.67
N GLU A 856 41.42 -86.21 -9.41
CA GLU A 856 41.86 -84.82 -9.31
C GLU A 856 41.79 -84.10 -10.66
N LEU A 857 42.10 -84.80 -11.75
CA LEU A 857 41.98 -84.30 -13.12
C LEU A 857 40.50 -84.04 -13.50
N GLU A 858 39.59 -84.94 -13.13
CA GLU A 858 38.14 -84.77 -13.34
C GLU A 858 37.56 -83.55 -12.57
N ILE A 859 38.04 -83.30 -11.36
CA ILE A 859 37.67 -82.11 -10.57
C ILE A 859 38.20 -80.84 -11.24
N ARG A 860 39.47 -80.84 -11.72
CA ARG A 860 40.07 -79.71 -12.43
C ARG A 860 39.36 -79.41 -13.76
N GLY A 861 38.86 -80.43 -14.46
CA GLY A 861 38.04 -80.27 -15.66
C GLY A 861 36.76 -79.47 -15.39
N LYS A 862 35.96 -79.91 -14.40
CA LYS A 862 34.72 -79.22 -14.01
C LYS A 862 34.96 -77.77 -13.58
N LEU A 863 36.07 -77.50 -12.91
CA LEU A 863 36.46 -76.14 -12.51
C LEU A 863 36.87 -75.25 -13.70
N LEU A 864 37.41 -75.85 -14.78
CA LEU A 864 37.71 -75.16 -16.03
C LEU A 864 36.42 -74.84 -16.81
N ASP A 865 35.48 -75.77 -16.87
CA ASP A 865 34.16 -75.57 -17.51
C ASP A 865 33.39 -74.43 -16.81
N GLU A 866 33.37 -74.44 -15.48
CA GLU A 866 32.80 -73.37 -14.65
C GLU A 866 33.51 -72.02 -14.89
N SER A 867 34.85 -72.01 -15.00
CA SER A 867 35.59 -70.80 -15.32
C SER A 867 35.27 -70.26 -16.72
N GLN A 868 35.08 -71.12 -17.72
CA GLN A 868 34.73 -70.69 -19.08
C GLN A 868 33.31 -70.11 -19.14
N MET A 869 32.35 -70.73 -18.44
CA MET A 869 30.98 -70.22 -18.38
C MET A 869 30.90 -68.87 -17.65
N ASN A 870 31.70 -68.68 -16.59
CA ASN A 870 31.81 -67.40 -15.89
C ASN A 870 32.44 -66.30 -16.79
N CYS A 871 33.45 -66.60 -17.61
CA CYS A 871 33.99 -65.66 -18.58
C CYS A 871 32.94 -65.22 -19.61
N ALA A 872 32.21 -66.16 -20.21
CA ALA A 872 31.17 -65.86 -21.19
C ALA A 872 30.01 -65.02 -20.59
N HIS A 873 29.67 -65.26 -19.32
CA HIS A 873 28.70 -64.41 -18.60
C HIS A 873 29.23 -62.98 -18.41
N LEU A 874 30.50 -62.82 -18.04
CA LEU A 874 31.14 -61.50 -17.92
C LEU A 874 31.15 -60.73 -19.24
N GLU A 875 31.47 -61.39 -20.35
CA GLU A 875 31.50 -60.78 -21.68
C GLU A 875 30.12 -60.24 -22.10
N ASN A 876 29.04 -60.99 -21.84
CA ASN A 876 27.67 -60.54 -22.08
C ASN A 876 27.31 -59.31 -21.23
N CYS A 877 27.59 -59.32 -19.91
CA CYS A 877 27.33 -58.15 -19.06
C CYS A 877 28.16 -56.92 -19.48
N LEU A 878 29.36 -57.12 -20.01
CA LEU A 878 30.22 -56.05 -20.54
C LEU A 878 29.69 -55.52 -21.88
N HIS A 879 29.02 -56.35 -22.69
CA HIS A 879 28.30 -55.91 -23.89
C HIS A 879 27.04 -55.11 -23.56
N GLU A 880 26.22 -55.57 -22.60
CA GLU A 880 25.04 -54.86 -22.11
C GLU A 880 25.40 -53.48 -21.56
N ALA A 881 26.46 -53.38 -20.75
CA ALA A 881 26.96 -52.12 -20.22
C ALA A 881 27.45 -51.14 -21.30
N ARG A 882 27.91 -51.63 -22.47
CA ARG A 882 28.30 -50.80 -23.62
C ARG A 882 27.07 -50.26 -24.36
N GLU A 883 26.04 -51.08 -24.56
CA GLU A 883 24.75 -50.65 -25.15
C GLU A 883 24.06 -49.57 -24.29
N GLU A 884 24.04 -49.75 -22.97
CA GLU A 884 23.49 -48.76 -22.03
C GLU A 884 24.28 -47.44 -22.06
N ALA A 885 25.62 -47.52 -22.03
CA ALA A 885 26.49 -46.34 -22.15
C ALA A 885 26.30 -45.58 -23.47
N GLN A 886 26.17 -46.29 -24.60
CA GLN A 886 25.91 -45.69 -25.91
C GLN A 886 24.53 -45.01 -25.96
N THR A 887 23.52 -45.65 -25.35
CA THR A 887 22.17 -45.08 -25.21
C THR A 887 22.18 -43.79 -24.38
N HIS A 888 22.97 -43.76 -23.29
CA HIS A 888 23.17 -42.56 -22.48
C HIS A 888 23.90 -41.43 -23.23
N LEU A 889 24.90 -41.75 -24.06
CA LEU A 889 25.60 -40.77 -24.90
C LEU A 889 24.62 -40.08 -25.87
N CYS A 890 23.87 -40.85 -26.66
CA CYS A 890 22.88 -40.29 -27.58
C CYS A 890 21.80 -39.45 -26.86
N ALA A 891 21.40 -39.84 -25.64
CA ALA A 891 20.47 -39.07 -24.83
C ALA A 891 21.09 -37.76 -24.28
N ALA A 892 22.40 -37.74 -24.02
CA ALA A 892 23.14 -36.55 -23.60
C ALA A 892 23.32 -35.56 -24.76
N ASP A 893 23.75 -36.01 -25.94
CA ASP A 893 23.92 -35.16 -27.12
C ASP A 893 22.61 -34.49 -27.56
N ARG A 894 21.50 -35.24 -27.51
CA ARG A 894 20.15 -34.70 -27.79
C ARG A 894 19.79 -33.55 -26.83
N ARG A 895 20.10 -33.68 -25.53
CA ARG A 895 19.91 -32.61 -24.53
C ARG A 895 20.89 -31.45 -24.72
N ALA A 896 22.13 -31.71 -25.12
CA ALA A 896 23.11 -30.68 -25.40
C ALA A 896 22.70 -29.80 -26.60
N SER A 897 22.09 -30.41 -27.62
CA SER A 897 21.49 -29.70 -28.75
C SER A 897 20.28 -28.85 -28.32
N GLU A 898 19.33 -29.41 -27.56
CA GLU A 898 18.19 -28.68 -26.99
C GLU A 898 18.65 -27.48 -26.12
N TYR A 899 19.63 -27.68 -25.25
CA TYR A 899 20.22 -26.63 -24.41
C TYR A 899 20.92 -25.55 -25.24
N SER A 900 21.60 -25.93 -26.33
CA SER A 900 22.28 -24.98 -27.22
C SER A 900 21.29 -24.11 -27.99
N ALA A 901 20.17 -24.68 -28.47
CA ALA A 901 19.08 -23.93 -29.09
C ALA A 901 18.42 -22.97 -28.09
N LEU A 902 18.08 -23.45 -26.88
CA LEU A 902 17.50 -22.63 -25.82
C LEU A 902 18.44 -21.49 -25.39
N ARG A 903 19.75 -21.76 -25.29
CA ARG A 903 20.78 -20.75 -24.99
C ARG A 903 20.87 -19.70 -26.11
N ALA A 904 20.79 -20.09 -27.37
CA ALA A 904 20.78 -19.16 -28.50
C ALA A 904 19.53 -18.25 -28.46
N SER A 905 18.35 -18.80 -28.20
CA SER A 905 17.11 -18.02 -28.05
C SER A 905 17.16 -17.06 -26.85
N ALA A 906 17.65 -17.53 -25.69
CA ALA A 906 17.84 -16.70 -24.50
C ALA A 906 18.83 -15.55 -24.73
N VAL A 907 19.91 -15.76 -25.49
CA VAL A 907 20.87 -14.70 -25.85
C VAL A 907 20.23 -13.67 -26.80
N LYS A 908 19.46 -14.10 -27.80
CA LYS A 908 18.67 -13.18 -28.66
C LYS A 908 17.75 -12.31 -27.80
N MET A 909 16.90 -12.92 -26.97
CA MET A 909 15.97 -12.19 -26.08
C MET A 909 16.72 -11.24 -25.14
N ARG A 910 17.84 -11.66 -24.55
CA ARG A 910 18.66 -10.78 -23.70
C ARG A 910 19.16 -9.56 -24.45
N SER A 911 19.67 -9.71 -25.67
CA SER A 911 20.11 -8.56 -26.49
C SER A 911 18.97 -7.61 -26.88
N LEU A 912 17.75 -8.11 -27.06
CA LEU A 912 16.56 -7.29 -27.28
C LEU A 912 16.20 -6.49 -26.01
N PHE A 913 16.25 -7.11 -24.83
CA PHE A 913 16.07 -6.42 -23.55
C PHE A 913 17.20 -5.41 -23.26
N GLU A 914 18.45 -5.69 -23.62
CA GLU A 914 19.56 -4.74 -23.45
C GLU A 914 19.43 -3.54 -24.41
N ARG A 915 18.92 -3.72 -25.64
CA ARG A 915 18.53 -2.61 -26.54
C ARG A 915 17.39 -1.76 -25.96
N LEU A 916 16.38 -2.38 -25.34
CA LEU A 916 15.32 -1.65 -24.63
C LEU A 916 15.87 -0.89 -23.42
N ARG A 917 16.75 -1.51 -22.61
CA ARG A 917 17.39 -0.88 -21.46
C ARG A 917 18.23 0.34 -21.88
N ALA A 918 19.00 0.22 -22.96
CA ALA A 918 19.76 1.34 -23.52
C ALA A 918 18.85 2.49 -24.01
N CYS A 919 17.71 2.16 -24.63
CA CYS A 919 16.70 3.14 -25.04
C CYS A 919 16.12 3.91 -23.84
N VAL A 920 15.76 3.21 -22.76
CA VAL A 920 15.20 3.80 -21.53
C VAL A 920 16.24 4.62 -20.75
N LEU A 921 17.51 4.22 -20.75
CA LEU A 921 18.59 4.94 -20.03
C LEU A 921 19.16 6.13 -20.80
N SER A 922 19.09 6.14 -22.14
CA SER A 922 19.63 7.21 -22.99
C SER A 922 18.66 8.38 -23.17
N GLY A 923 17.34 8.10 -23.15
CA GLY A 923 16.31 9.13 -23.26
C GLY A 923 15.97 9.77 -21.91
N GLY A 924 16.32 11.04 -21.72
CA GLY A 924 15.73 11.85 -20.65
C GLY A 924 14.20 11.89 -20.77
N VAL A 925 13.48 12.09 -19.66
CA VAL A 925 12.01 11.86 -19.54
C VAL A 925 11.16 12.51 -20.65
N ALA A 926 11.60 13.65 -21.20
CA ALA A 926 10.92 14.34 -22.29
C ALA A 926 11.09 13.69 -23.69
N GLY A 927 12.19 12.97 -23.94
CA GLY A 927 12.52 12.34 -25.23
C GLY A 927 12.28 10.83 -25.29
N LEU A 928 11.96 10.19 -24.16
CA LEU A 928 11.62 8.77 -24.08
C LEU A 928 10.54 8.29 -25.10
N PRO A 929 9.45 9.05 -25.40
CA PRO A 929 8.46 8.60 -26.39
C PRO A 929 9.06 8.47 -27.81
N GLU A 930 9.99 9.37 -28.16
CA GLU A 930 10.68 9.42 -29.45
C GLU A 930 11.74 8.32 -29.52
N SER A 931 12.49 8.09 -28.44
CA SER A 931 13.44 6.98 -28.33
C SER A 931 12.75 5.62 -28.47
N LEU A 932 11.61 5.40 -27.83
CA LEU A 932 10.83 4.15 -27.95
C LEU A 932 10.25 3.95 -29.35
N ARG A 933 9.84 5.04 -30.02
CA ARG A 933 9.35 5.02 -31.41
C ARG A 933 10.46 4.70 -32.42
N ALA A 934 11.67 5.22 -32.18
CA ALA A 934 12.84 4.86 -32.97
C ALA A 934 13.25 3.39 -32.73
N LEU A 935 13.14 2.89 -31.49
CA LEU A 935 13.39 1.49 -31.17
C LEU A 935 12.39 0.54 -31.86
N SER A 936 11.09 0.83 -31.83
CA SER A 936 10.09 -0.02 -32.50
C SER A 936 10.27 -0.07 -34.02
N GLN A 937 10.63 1.06 -34.66
CA GLN A 937 11.00 1.11 -36.07
C GLN A 937 12.30 0.33 -36.37
N SER A 938 13.32 0.48 -35.52
CA SER A 938 14.59 -0.27 -35.63
C SER A 938 14.41 -1.78 -35.46
N LEU A 939 13.39 -2.22 -34.71
CA LEU A 939 13.02 -3.62 -34.53
C LEU A 939 12.14 -4.17 -35.67
N ALA A 940 11.27 -3.34 -36.26
CA ALA A 940 10.46 -3.73 -37.41
C ALA A 940 11.29 -3.99 -38.68
N ASN A 941 12.45 -3.33 -38.80
CA ASN A 941 13.33 -3.44 -39.98
C ASN A 941 14.28 -4.65 -39.95
N SER A 942 14.27 -5.50 -38.91
CA SER A 942 15.22 -6.63 -38.76
C SER A 942 14.59 -8.02 -39.00
N ILE A 943 13.52 -8.09 -39.79
CA ILE A 943 12.78 -9.33 -40.09
C ILE A 943 13.67 -10.32 -40.84
N ASN A 944 13.59 -11.60 -40.47
CA ASN A 944 14.23 -12.71 -41.19
C ASN A 944 13.26 -13.91 -41.19
N GLU A 945 13.11 -14.64 -42.30
CA GLU A 945 11.95 -15.51 -42.55
C GLU A 945 11.90 -16.84 -41.73
N LYS A 946 12.69 -16.95 -40.66
CA LYS A 946 12.72 -18.09 -39.72
C LYS A 946 12.91 -17.64 -38.27
N GLU A 947 12.13 -16.66 -37.82
CA GLU A 947 12.15 -16.17 -36.44
C GLU A 947 11.25 -16.99 -35.49
N GLU A 948 11.64 -17.02 -34.22
CA GLU A 948 10.91 -17.71 -33.14
C GLU A 948 9.77 -16.83 -32.62
N ASP A 949 8.63 -17.45 -32.28
CA ASP A 949 7.35 -16.83 -31.91
C ASP A 949 7.49 -15.63 -30.94
N GLY A 950 8.12 -15.85 -29.78
CA GLY A 950 8.30 -14.83 -28.75
C GLY A 950 9.16 -13.61 -29.16
N SER A 951 9.94 -13.71 -30.24
CA SER A 951 10.65 -12.54 -30.79
C SER A 951 9.73 -11.60 -31.56
N ALA A 952 8.64 -12.12 -32.16
CA ALA A 952 7.60 -11.31 -32.77
C ALA A 952 6.73 -10.62 -31.70
N GLU A 953 6.33 -11.35 -30.66
CA GLU A 953 5.57 -10.82 -29.52
C GLU A 953 6.30 -9.64 -28.84
N PHE A 954 7.62 -9.78 -28.62
CA PHE A 954 8.42 -8.71 -28.02
C PHE A 954 8.34 -7.40 -28.84
N ARG A 955 8.47 -7.49 -30.17
CA ARG A 955 8.44 -6.30 -31.06
C ARG A 955 7.08 -5.61 -31.02
N GLU A 956 5.99 -6.37 -31.03
CA GLU A 956 4.64 -5.84 -30.91
C GLU A 956 4.42 -5.16 -29.54
N CYS A 957 4.95 -5.74 -28.46
CA CYS A 957 4.93 -5.10 -27.13
C CYS A 957 5.67 -3.76 -27.11
N ILE A 958 6.85 -3.64 -27.74
CA ILE A 958 7.57 -2.35 -27.82
C ILE A 958 6.80 -1.33 -28.66
N ARG A 959 6.14 -1.75 -29.74
CA ARG A 959 5.30 -0.88 -30.57
C ARG A 959 4.13 -0.31 -29.76
N VAL A 960 3.36 -1.16 -29.08
CA VAL A 960 2.24 -0.74 -28.22
C VAL A 960 2.70 0.15 -27.07
N LEU A 961 3.86 -0.15 -26.46
CA LEU A 961 4.45 0.67 -25.41
C LEU A 961 4.77 2.10 -25.90
N ALA A 962 5.39 2.23 -27.07
CA ALA A 962 5.71 3.53 -27.67
C ALA A 962 4.45 4.38 -27.93
N ASP A 963 3.38 3.76 -28.44
CA ASP A 963 2.09 4.41 -28.70
C ASP A 963 1.42 4.89 -27.38
N LYS A 964 1.44 4.07 -26.33
CA LYS A 964 0.88 4.42 -25.01
C LYS A 964 1.67 5.52 -24.32
N VAL A 965 3.00 5.46 -24.32
CA VAL A 965 3.87 6.51 -23.76
C VAL A 965 3.70 7.83 -24.51
N GLY A 966 3.55 7.79 -25.84
CA GLY A 966 3.23 8.96 -26.68
C GLY A 966 1.83 9.54 -26.45
N ALA A 967 0.89 8.79 -25.90
CA ALA A 967 -0.41 9.33 -25.45
C ALA A 967 -0.30 9.98 -24.05
N LEU A 968 0.38 9.32 -23.10
CA LEU A 968 0.58 9.84 -21.74
C LEU A 968 1.40 11.14 -21.72
N SER A 969 2.43 11.27 -22.55
CA SER A 969 3.24 12.50 -22.66
C SER A 969 2.38 13.72 -23.06
N ARG A 970 1.49 13.56 -24.04
CA ARG A 970 0.54 14.61 -24.45
C ARG A 970 -0.44 14.96 -23.32
N HIS A 971 -1.02 13.96 -22.66
CA HIS A 971 -1.94 14.19 -21.54
C HIS A 971 -1.26 14.92 -20.35
N ARG A 972 0.04 14.65 -20.10
CA ARG A 972 0.84 15.38 -19.10
C ARG A 972 1.01 16.85 -19.47
N ALA A 973 1.25 17.18 -20.74
CA ALA A 973 1.34 18.56 -21.21
C ALA A 973 0.00 19.30 -21.07
N ASP A 974 -1.10 18.68 -21.51
CA ASP A 974 -2.46 19.24 -21.36
C ASP A 974 -2.85 19.46 -19.89
N LEU A 975 -2.40 18.61 -18.98
CA LEU A 975 -2.66 18.75 -17.54
C LEU A 975 -1.82 19.87 -16.92
N ALA A 976 -0.54 20.01 -17.29
CA ALA A 976 0.32 21.08 -16.80
C ALA A 976 -0.22 22.49 -17.18
N ASP A 977 -0.66 22.66 -18.43
CA ASP A 977 -1.34 23.87 -18.90
C ASP A 977 -2.59 24.19 -18.07
N LYS A 978 -3.42 23.19 -17.76
CA LYS A 978 -4.60 23.36 -16.89
C LYS A 978 -4.24 23.74 -15.46
N CYS A 979 -3.21 23.13 -14.87
CA CYS A 979 -2.75 23.48 -13.52
C CYS A 979 -2.27 24.93 -13.44
N THR A 980 -1.45 25.40 -14.38
CA THR A 980 -0.99 26.81 -14.36
C THR A 980 -2.12 27.83 -14.48
N LYS A 981 -3.19 27.50 -15.23
CA LYS A 981 -4.41 28.32 -15.33
C LYS A 981 -5.22 28.32 -14.03
N PHE A 982 -5.30 27.17 -13.34
CA PHE A 982 -5.95 27.04 -12.04
C PHE A 982 -5.18 27.82 -10.94
N ASP A 983 -3.85 27.74 -10.92
CA ASP A 983 -3.01 28.50 -9.98
C ASP A 983 -3.14 30.02 -10.17
N ALA A 984 -3.28 30.48 -11.41
CA ALA A 984 -3.55 31.89 -11.69
C ALA A 984 -4.92 32.33 -11.15
N ALA A 985 -5.97 31.50 -11.34
CA ALA A 985 -7.30 31.78 -10.80
C ALA A 985 -7.33 31.78 -9.26
N ASN A 986 -6.66 30.82 -8.61
CA ASN A 986 -6.54 30.78 -7.15
C ASN A 986 -5.82 32.01 -6.58
N LYS A 987 -4.76 32.49 -7.24
CA LYS A 987 -4.05 33.72 -6.82
C LYS A 987 -4.95 34.96 -6.92
N GLN A 988 -5.82 35.03 -7.93
CA GLN A 988 -6.82 36.10 -8.03
C GLN A 988 -7.88 36.00 -6.92
N LEU A 989 -8.45 34.81 -6.68
CA LEU A 989 -9.42 34.57 -5.61
C LEU A 989 -8.86 34.87 -4.21
N ALA A 990 -7.60 34.54 -3.94
CA ALA A 990 -6.92 34.86 -2.69
C ALA A 990 -6.80 36.38 -2.48
N LYS A 991 -6.47 37.14 -3.52
CA LYS A 991 -6.41 38.60 -3.48
C LYS A 991 -7.78 39.22 -3.21
N GLU A 992 -8.83 38.72 -3.86
CA GLU A 992 -10.21 39.16 -3.60
C GLU A 992 -10.66 38.83 -2.17
N LEU A 993 -10.25 37.68 -1.60
CA LEU A 993 -10.54 37.31 -0.21
C LEU A 993 -9.93 38.31 0.78
N ASP A 994 -8.66 38.68 0.62
CA ASP A 994 -8.01 39.65 1.50
C ASP A 994 -8.60 41.08 1.33
N GLU A 995 -8.96 41.51 0.11
CA GLU A 995 -9.67 42.78 -0.11
C GLU A 995 -11.03 42.82 0.60
N LYS A 996 -11.79 41.71 0.59
CA LYS A 996 -13.07 41.61 1.34
C LYS A 996 -12.84 41.61 2.85
N LYS A 997 -11.77 40.99 3.33
CA LYS A 997 -11.38 40.92 4.74
C LYS A 997 -10.94 42.28 5.28
N GLU A 998 -10.22 43.10 4.51
CA GLU A 998 -9.93 44.49 4.85
C GLU A 998 -11.20 45.36 4.90
N LEU A 999 -12.13 45.17 3.95
CA LEU A 999 -13.42 45.85 3.95
C LEU A 999 -14.25 45.52 5.20
N VAL A 1000 -14.34 44.24 5.57
CA VAL A 1000 -15.04 43.78 6.80
C VAL A 1000 -14.38 44.37 8.05
N ASN A 1001 -13.05 44.36 8.16
CA ASN A 1001 -12.33 44.99 9.27
C ASN A 1001 -12.59 46.51 9.36
N THR A 1002 -12.72 47.18 8.22
CA THR A 1002 -13.02 48.62 8.15
C THR A 1002 -14.45 48.92 8.59
N LEU A 1003 -15.42 48.12 8.14
CA LEU A 1003 -16.82 48.22 8.58
C LEU A 1003 -16.98 47.92 10.07
N TYR A 1004 -16.27 46.92 10.59
CA TYR A 1004 -16.28 46.57 12.02
C TYR A 1004 -15.74 47.72 12.88
N LYS A 1005 -14.61 48.33 12.50
CA LYS A 1005 -14.07 49.52 13.18
C LYS A 1005 -15.05 50.68 13.15
N LYS A 1006 -15.68 50.96 12.00
CA LYS A 1006 -16.71 52.01 11.88
C LYS A 1006 -17.89 51.76 12.83
N HIS A 1007 -18.41 50.54 12.88
CA HIS A 1007 -19.51 50.17 13.77
C HIS A 1007 -19.14 50.34 15.26
N GLN A 1008 -17.92 49.99 15.67
CA GLN A 1008 -17.44 50.21 17.04
C GLN A 1008 -17.38 51.71 17.40
N HIS A 1009 -16.88 52.56 16.50
CA HIS A 1009 -16.89 54.02 16.72
C HIS A 1009 -18.32 54.59 16.81
N GLU A 1010 -19.23 54.13 15.96
CA GLU A 1010 -20.63 54.53 15.97
C GLU A 1010 -21.35 54.10 17.26
N LYS A 1011 -21.09 52.87 17.73
CA LYS A 1011 -21.61 52.34 19.00
C LYS A 1011 -21.09 53.09 20.23
N GLN A 1012 -19.87 53.61 20.20
CA GLN A 1012 -19.37 54.49 21.26
C GLN A 1012 -20.02 55.88 21.17
N ALA A 1013 -20.16 56.44 19.97
CA ALA A 1013 -20.72 57.78 19.73
C ALA A 1013 -22.24 57.90 20.00
N ASN A 1014 -22.95 56.80 20.28
CA ASN A 1014 -24.38 56.83 20.62
C ASN A 1014 -24.66 56.80 22.14
N LYS A 1015 -23.68 56.49 22.99
CA LYS A 1015 -23.84 56.45 24.46
C LYS A 1015 -24.12 57.81 25.11
N GLU A 1016 -23.81 58.90 24.41
CA GLU A 1016 -23.96 60.28 24.89
C GLU A 1016 -25.21 60.98 24.31
N LYS A 1017 -26.09 60.23 23.65
CA LYS A 1017 -27.31 60.75 22.99
C LYS A 1017 -28.57 60.23 23.69
N ILE A 1018 -29.62 61.06 23.68
CA ILE A 1018 -30.95 60.65 24.14
C ILE A 1018 -31.57 59.74 23.08
N SER A 1019 -32.02 58.55 23.49
CA SER A 1019 -32.72 57.59 22.64
C SER A 1019 -34.17 58.01 22.41
N PHE A 1020 -34.50 58.29 21.14
CA PHE A 1020 -35.85 58.59 20.68
C PHE A 1020 -36.54 57.39 19.99
N GLY A 1021 -35.94 56.19 20.05
CA GLY A 1021 -36.47 54.97 19.45
C GLY A 1021 -37.18 54.07 20.47
N ARG A 1022 -37.06 52.75 20.28
CA ARG A 1022 -37.24 51.79 21.37
C ARG A 1022 -36.11 52.00 22.38
N LEU A 1023 -36.43 52.13 23.66
CA LEU A 1023 -35.40 52.29 24.70
C LEU A 1023 -34.71 50.95 24.97
N GLU A 1024 -33.38 50.96 25.07
CA GLU A 1024 -32.59 49.85 25.58
C GLU A 1024 -31.87 50.20 26.89
N VAL A 1025 -31.37 49.18 27.60
CA VAL A 1025 -30.68 49.37 28.89
C VAL A 1025 -29.25 49.86 28.65
N HIS A 1026 -28.80 50.84 29.44
CA HIS A 1026 -27.58 51.65 29.27
C HIS A 1026 -27.65 52.74 28.20
N GLU A 1027 -28.85 53.08 27.70
CA GLU A 1027 -29.07 54.29 26.89
C GLU A 1027 -29.54 55.46 27.75
N ILE A 1028 -29.39 56.70 27.27
CA ILE A 1028 -29.94 57.89 27.93
C ILE A 1028 -31.39 58.08 27.47
N ALA A 1029 -32.34 58.18 28.40
CA ALA A 1029 -33.74 58.42 28.11
C ALA A 1029 -34.24 59.72 28.77
N ALA A 1030 -35.13 60.42 28.07
CA ALA A 1030 -35.80 61.62 28.56
C ALA A 1030 -37.30 61.38 28.70
N PHE A 1031 -37.90 61.86 29.79
CA PHE A 1031 -39.30 61.70 30.14
C PHE A 1031 -39.92 63.05 30.47
N VAL A 1032 -41.17 63.28 30.07
CA VAL A 1032 -41.91 64.54 30.29
C VAL A 1032 -43.13 64.27 31.16
N LEU A 1033 -43.42 65.18 32.08
CA LEU A 1033 -44.61 65.12 32.92
C LEU A 1033 -45.87 65.36 32.05
N ASN A 1034 -46.71 64.34 31.93
CA ASN A 1034 -47.94 64.39 31.13
C ASN A 1034 -49.12 64.96 31.94
N SER A 1035 -50.25 65.21 31.27
CA SER A 1035 -51.45 65.80 31.86
C SER A 1035 -52.17 64.90 32.89
N THR A 1036 -51.79 63.61 33.02
CA THR A 1036 -52.29 62.72 34.08
C THR A 1036 -51.34 62.65 35.30
N GLY A 1037 -50.27 63.44 35.30
CA GLY A 1037 -49.33 63.55 36.43
C GLY A 1037 -48.24 62.48 36.48
N ASN A 1038 -48.09 61.70 35.40
CA ASN A 1038 -47.07 60.67 35.24
C ASN A 1038 -45.97 61.15 34.27
N TYR A 1039 -44.76 60.60 34.37
CA TYR A 1039 -43.69 60.88 33.41
C TYR A 1039 -43.69 59.83 32.29
N GLU A 1040 -43.78 60.26 31.03
CA GLU A 1040 -43.76 59.40 29.83
C GLU A 1040 -42.56 59.74 28.93
N ALA A 1041 -41.95 58.72 28.32
CA ALA A 1041 -40.71 58.87 27.55
C ALA A 1041 -40.91 59.62 26.23
N ILE A 1042 -39.96 60.47 25.86
CA ILE A 1042 -39.92 61.15 24.55
C ILE A 1042 -39.40 60.15 23.49
N ASN A 1043 -40.31 59.41 22.85
CA ASN A 1043 -39.95 58.51 21.76
C ASN A 1043 -40.77 58.74 20.48
N ARG A 1044 -40.29 58.14 19.38
CA ARG A 1044 -40.95 58.07 18.09
C ARG A 1044 -41.51 56.67 17.89
N ASN A 1045 -42.81 56.58 17.62
CA ASN A 1045 -43.52 55.36 17.24
C ASN A 1045 -43.45 54.20 18.27
N SER A 1046 -43.31 54.48 19.58
CA SER A 1046 -43.31 53.45 20.64
C SER A 1046 -43.96 53.95 21.95
N PRO A 1047 -45.20 54.44 21.94
CA PRO A 1047 -45.85 55.04 23.12
C PRO A 1047 -45.97 54.07 24.32
N ARG A 1048 -46.26 54.61 25.52
CA ARG A 1048 -46.47 53.87 26.79
C ARG A 1048 -45.19 53.35 27.49
N TYR A 1049 -44.10 54.12 27.44
CA TYR A 1049 -42.95 53.93 28.33
C TYR A 1049 -43.04 54.96 29.46
N TYR A 1050 -43.36 54.51 30.68
CA TYR A 1050 -43.52 55.38 31.86
C TYR A 1050 -42.32 55.25 32.79
N LEU A 1051 -41.96 56.34 33.47
CA LEU A 1051 -40.90 56.35 34.47
C LEU A 1051 -41.37 55.66 35.76
N SER A 1052 -40.53 54.83 36.38
CA SER A 1052 -40.86 54.15 37.64
C SER A 1052 -40.99 55.15 38.80
N ALA A 1053 -41.86 54.84 39.76
CA ALA A 1053 -42.07 55.69 40.94
C ALA A 1053 -40.79 55.87 41.78
N GLU A 1054 -39.91 54.85 41.78
CA GLU A 1054 -38.59 54.88 42.42
C GLU A 1054 -37.68 55.92 41.76
N SER A 1055 -37.60 55.94 40.43
CA SER A 1055 -36.88 56.99 39.70
C SER A 1055 -37.53 58.37 39.87
N VAL A 1056 -38.86 58.47 39.96
CA VAL A 1056 -39.51 59.75 40.25
C VAL A 1056 -39.10 60.28 41.62
N ALA A 1057 -39.08 59.45 42.66
CA ALA A 1057 -38.60 59.85 44.00
C ALA A 1057 -37.12 60.28 43.97
N LEU A 1058 -36.25 59.47 43.37
CA LEU A 1058 -34.82 59.71 43.25
C LEU A 1058 -34.46 61.07 42.57
N PHE A 1059 -35.33 61.57 41.67
CA PHE A 1059 -35.17 62.86 41.02
C PHE A 1059 -36.04 63.99 41.63
N THR A 1060 -36.83 63.74 42.69
CA THR A 1060 -37.72 64.75 43.30
C THR A 1060 -37.59 64.95 44.81
N ASP A 1061 -36.95 64.04 45.56
CA ASP A 1061 -36.76 64.12 47.01
C ASP A 1061 -35.96 65.36 47.50
N HIS A 1062 -35.42 66.16 46.57
CA HIS A 1062 -34.62 67.36 46.85
C HIS A 1062 -35.19 68.65 46.21
N LEU A 1063 -36.34 68.59 45.55
CA LEU A 1063 -36.93 69.71 44.80
C LEU A 1063 -38.28 70.16 45.39
N PRO A 1064 -38.52 71.48 45.57
CA PRO A 1064 -39.77 71.99 46.14
C PRO A 1064 -40.98 71.91 45.18
N ASN A 1065 -40.75 71.58 43.91
CA ASN A 1065 -41.76 71.35 42.88
C ASN A 1065 -41.30 70.17 42.00
N ARG A 1066 -42.25 69.38 41.47
CA ARG A 1066 -41.93 68.35 40.45
C ARG A 1066 -41.35 69.01 39.19
N PRO A 1067 -40.22 68.51 38.63
CA PRO A 1067 -39.66 69.02 37.40
C PRO A 1067 -40.56 68.67 36.20
N SER A 1068 -40.56 69.51 35.15
CA SER A 1068 -41.37 69.27 33.94
C SER A 1068 -40.85 68.10 33.09
N TYR A 1069 -39.57 67.76 33.22
CA TYR A 1069 -38.93 66.61 32.57
C TYR A 1069 -37.85 65.99 33.47
N ILE A 1070 -37.51 64.73 33.22
CA ILE A 1070 -36.42 63.97 33.86
C ILE A 1070 -35.57 63.34 32.74
N VAL A 1071 -34.25 63.36 32.89
CA VAL A 1071 -33.31 62.68 31.96
C VAL A 1071 -32.38 61.81 32.79
N GLY A 1072 -32.20 60.54 32.39
CA GLY A 1072 -31.38 59.58 33.12
C GLY A 1072 -30.90 58.43 32.27
N LEU A 1073 -29.93 57.66 32.79
CA LEU A 1073 -29.45 56.44 32.16
C LEU A 1073 -30.43 55.29 32.47
N VAL A 1074 -30.94 54.58 31.46
CA VAL A 1074 -31.84 53.45 31.66
C VAL A 1074 -31.09 52.29 32.32
N VAL A 1075 -31.55 51.88 33.50
CA VAL A 1075 -30.99 50.75 34.28
C VAL A 1075 -31.89 49.53 34.20
N HIS A 1076 -33.21 49.71 34.08
CA HIS A 1076 -34.15 48.60 33.92
C HIS A 1076 -35.36 49.01 33.08
N ILE A 1077 -35.93 48.05 32.35
CA ILE A 1077 -37.20 48.19 31.62
C ILE A 1077 -38.05 46.95 31.94
N GLU A 1078 -39.12 47.15 32.69
CA GLU A 1078 -40.10 46.11 33.00
C GLU A 1078 -41.26 46.16 31.98
N ARG A 1079 -41.67 45.02 31.43
CA ARG A 1079 -42.83 44.91 30.52
C ARG A 1079 -44.04 44.41 31.31
N GLN A 1080 -45.10 45.23 31.39
CA GLN A 1080 -46.33 44.91 32.09
C GLN A 1080 -47.54 44.94 31.16
N THR A 1081 -48.62 44.26 31.55
CA THR A 1081 -49.89 44.19 30.81
C THR A 1081 -51.05 44.44 31.76
N VAL A 1082 -52.02 45.28 31.38
CA VAL A 1082 -53.18 45.58 32.23
C VAL A 1082 -54.10 44.35 32.38
N ARG A 1083 -54.29 43.86 33.61
CA ARG A 1083 -55.12 42.69 33.95
C ARG A 1083 -56.41 43.11 34.69
N LEU A 1084 -57.44 42.25 34.61
CA LEU A 1084 -58.68 42.38 35.39
C LEU A 1084 -58.47 41.99 36.88
N PRO A 1085 -59.24 42.56 37.83
CA PRO A 1085 -59.33 42.04 39.19
C PRO A 1085 -60.00 40.65 39.22
N PRO A 1086 -59.58 39.72 40.09
CA PRO A 1086 -60.19 38.39 40.20
C PRO A 1086 -61.58 38.45 40.86
N SER A 1087 -62.55 37.73 40.28
CA SER A 1087 -63.92 37.59 40.78
C SER A 1087 -64.08 36.41 41.75
N THR A 1088 -64.98 36.53 42.72
CA THR A 1088 -65.15 35.56 43.82
C THR A 1088 -66.36 34.62 43.66
N SER A 1089 -66.09 33.32 43.56
CA SER A 1089 -67.04 32.22 43.86
C SER A 1089 -66.22 30.97 44.21
N VAL A 1090 -66.06 30.54 45.48
CA VAL A 1090 -67.03 29.93 46.41
C VAL A 1090 -67.36 28.46 46.08
N ARG A 1091 -66.63 27.56 46.77
CA ARG A 1091 -66.96 26.15 47.13
C ARG A 1091 -67.07 25.09 45.99
N ALA A 1092 -66.72 23.82 46.21
CA ALA A 1092 -66.16 23.14 47.40
C ALA A 1092 -65.44 21.81 47.04
N ASP A 1093 -64.38 21.50 47.80
CA ASP A 1093 -63.98 20.20 48.40
C ASP A 1093 -63.78 18.93 47.50
N HIS A 1094 -62.89 17.96 47.78
CA HIS A 1094 -62.13 17.64 49.02
C HIS A 1094 -60.79 16.88 48.76
N ASP A 1095 -59.82 17.08 49.67
CA ASP A 1095 -58.74 16.17 50.15
C ASP A 1095 -57.65 15.47 49.27
N ARG A 1096 -56.38 15.81 49.61
CA ARG A 1096 -55.21 14.92 49.91
C ARG A 1096 -54.50 14.11 48.81
N ASP A 1097 -53.20 13.79 48.91
CA ASP A 1097 -52.12 14.19 49.86
C ASP A 1097 -50.72 14.02 49.17
N ARG A 1098 -49.74 14.87 49.53
CA ARG A 1098 -48.24 14.71 49.54
C ARG A 1098 -47.52 13.97 48.38
N LEU A 1099 -46.43 14.50 47.80
CA LEU A 1099 -45.10 14.71 48.41
C LEU A 1099 -44.35 15.77 47.55
N ASP A 1100 -43.75 16.84 48.08
CA ASP A 1100 -42.35 16.93 48.60
C ASP A 1100 -41.31 16.23 47.68
N ILE A 1101 -40.10 16.73 47.40
CA ILE A 1101 -39.24 17.79 47.98
C ILE A 1101 -38.19 18.18 46.90
N LEU A 1102 -37.40 19.27 46.86
CA LEU A 1102 -37.08 20.46 47.69
C LEU A 1102 -37.21 21.72 46.76
N THR A 1103 -36.71 22.94 46.96
CA THR A 1103 -35.75 23.59 47.89
C THR A 1103 -36.14 25.08 48.08
N SER A 1104 -35.46 25.81 48.96
CA SER A 1104 -35.61 27.27 49.19
C SER A 1104 -34.29 27.92 49.62
N ASP A 1105 -34.17 29.25 49.53
CA ASP A 1105 -33.39 30.00 50.53
C ASP A 1105 -33.93 31.43 50.80
N THR A 1106 -33.51 31.96 51.93
CA THR A 1106 -34.23 32.77 52.92
C THR A 1106 -34.01 34.29 52.77
N GLY A 1107 -35.00 35.10 53.13
CA GLY A 1107 -34.85 36.56 53.32
C GLY A 1107 -36.10 37.18 53.95
N THR A 1108 -35.96 38.00 55.02
CA THR A 1108 -37.02 38.13 56.04
C THR A 1108 -37.36 39.58 56.44
N THR A 1109 -38.67 39.90 56.50
CA THR A 1109 -39.33 41.06 57.18
C THR A 1109 -38.84 42.48 56.86
N ASN A 1110 -39.69 43.40 56.39
CA ASN A 1110 -40.83 43.91 57.17
C ASN A 1110 -41.92 44.57 56.30
N ARG A 1111 -43.19 44.42 56.70
CA ARG A 1111 -44.32 45.20 56.16
C ARG A 1111 -44.70 46.31 57.15
N LEU A 1112 -44.77 47.55 56.67
CA LEU A 1112 -45.68 48.56 57.22
C LEU A 1112 -46.80 48.79 56.21
N SER A 1113 -48.03 48.95 56.71
CA SER A 1113 -49.24 48.96 55.88
C SER A 1113 -49.95 50.30 55.96
N LEU A 1114 -50.12 50.96 54.82
CA LEU A 1114 -51.06 52.06 54.65
C LEU A 1114 -51.86 51.89 53.34
N ASN A 1115 -53.13 51.56 53.53
CA ASN A 1115 -54.34 52.02 52.85
C ASN A 1115 -54.18 53.01 51.68
N SER A 1116 -55.02 53.00 50.62
CA SER A 1116 -56.07 52.06 50.20
C SER A 1116 -56.58 52.44 48.79
N GLY A 1117 -57.00 51.45 48.00
CA GLY A 1117 -58.08 51.62 47.02
C GLY A 1117 -57.84 52.46 45.77
N SER A 1118 -57.26 51.85 44.73
CA SER A 1118 -57.71 52.09 43.34
C SER A 1118 -57.40 50.88 42.46
N THR A 1119 -58.41 50.13 42.04
CA THR A 1119 -58.25 48.94 41.18
C THR A 1119 -58.38 49.30 39.70
N THR A 1120 -57.65 50.34 39.28
CA THR A 1120 -57.51 50.77 37.88
C THR A 1120 -56.05 51.09 37.59
N ASN A 1121 -55.58 50.79 36.38
CA ASN A 1121 -54.22 51.10 35.93
C ASN A 1121 -53.86 52.58 36.21
N PRO A 1122 -52.74 52.89 36.91
CA PRO A 1122 -52.34 54.27 37.20
C PRO A 1122 -52.03 55.12 35.95
N TYR A 1123 -51.79 54.48 34.80
CA TYR A 1123 -51.56 55.13 33.51
C TYR A 1123 -52.81 55.20 32.62
N GLY A 1124 -53.98 54.76 33.10
CA GLY A 1124 -55.27 54.89 32.41
C GLY A 1124 -55.46 54.05 31.15
N LEU A 1125 -54.55 53.13 30.82
CA LEU A 1125 -54.62 52.30 29.61
C LEU A 1125 -55.66 51.16 29.75
N PRO A 1126 -56.33 50.75 28.64
CA PRO A 1126 -57.29 49.65 28.63
C PRO A 1126 -56.74 48.29 29.09
N VAL A 1127 -57.62 47.40 29.53
CA VAL A 1127 -57.29 45.99 29.81
C VAL A 1127 -56.69 45.32 28.56
N GLY A 1128 -55.68 44.46 28.75
CA GLY A 1128 -54.94 43.81 27.67
C GLY A 1128 -53.88 44.71 27.00
N CYS A 1129 -53.83 46.01 27.28
CA CYS A 1129 -52.75 46.85 26.80
C CYS A 1129 -51.43 46.55 27.51
N GLU A 1130 -50.38 46.37 26.73
CA GLU A 1130 -49.00 46.41 27.23
C GLU A 1130 -48.51 47.86 27.41
N TYR A 1131 -47.62 48.00 28.39
CA TYR A 1131 -46.85 49.20 28.70
C TYR A 1131 -45.51 48.81 29.35
N PHE A 1132 -44.58 49.76 29.38
CA PHE A 1132 -43.26 49.56 29.93
C PHE A 1132 -43.03 50.51 31.10
N VAL A 1133 -42.47 50.00 32.19
CA VAL A 1133 -42.03 50.80 33.35
C VAL A 1133 -40.51 50.84 33.33
N VAL A 1134 -39.95 52.04 33.24
CA VAL A 1134 -38.51 52.27 33.07
C VAL A 1134 -37.93 52.84 34.35
N THR A 1135 -36.92 52.18 34.90
CA THR A 1135 -36.11 52.72 36.01
C THR A 1135 -34.81 53.29 35.43
N VAL A 1136 -34.55 54.56 35.72
CA VAL A 1136 -33.33 55.28 35.33
C VAL A 1136 -32.55 55.76 36.55
N ALA A 1137 -31.23 55.83 36.40
CA ALA A 1137 -30.33 56.48 37.34
C ALA A 1137 -29.99 57.91 36.90
N MET A 1138 -29.56 58.75 37.85
CA MET A 1138 -28.92 60.03 37.54
C MET A 1138 -27.69 59.83 36.66
N LEU A 1139 -27.50 60.73 35.69
CA LEU A 1139 -26.28 60.77 34.88
C LEU A 1139 -25.10 61.23 35.76
N PRO A 1140 -23.88 60.71 35.56
CA PRO A 1140 -22.70 61.18 36.28
C PRO A 1140 -22.39 62.65 35.92
N ASP A 1141 -21.94 63.40 36.92
CA ASP A 1141 -22.02 64.87 37.00
C ASP A 1141 -20.93 65.62 36.20
N THR A 1142 -20.62 65.14 34.99
CA THR A 1142 -19.40 65.51 34.24
C THR A 1142 -19.67 65.99 32.80
N ALA A 1143 -20.87 66.51 32.50
CA ALA A 1143 -21.29 66.79 31.12
C ALA A 1143 -22.02 68.13 30.85
N ILE A 1144 -22.29 69.00 31.85
CA ILE A 1144 -23.07 70.25 31.63
C ILE A 1144 -22.41 71.52 32.24
N HIS A 1145 -21.07 71.61 32.20
CA HIS A 1145 -20.36 72.85 32.54
C HIS A 1145 -19.20 73.17 31.58
N SER A 1146 -19.52 73.85 30.48
CA SER A 1146 -18.57 74.68 29.72
C SER A 1146 -19.23 76.01 29.36
N SER A 1147 -18.53 77.11 29.62
CA SER A 1147 -19.03 78.48 29.42
C SER A 1147 -18.95 78.92 27.95
N PRO A 1148 -19.84 79.80 27.48
CA PRO A 1148 -19.77 80.32 26.12
C PRO A 1148 -18.53 81.20 25.92
N THR A 1149 -17.70 80.86 24.95
CA THR A 1149 -16.67 81.75 24.39
C THR A 1149 -17.24 82.55 23.22
N SER A 1150 -16.72 83.77 23.04
CA SER A 1150 -17.15 84.76 22.03
C SER A 1150 -16.81 84.41 20.59
#